data_AF-A0ABD8AKQ3-F1
#
_entry.id   AF-A0ABD8AKQ3-F1
#
_cell.length_a   1.000
_cell.length_b   1.000
_cell.length_c   1.000
_cell.angle_alpha   90.00
_cell.angle_beta   90.00
_cell.angle_gamma   90.00
#
_symmetry.space_group_name_H-M   'P 1'
#
loop_
_entity.id
_entity.type
_entity.pdbx_description
1 polymer ?
#
loop_
_entity_poly.entity_id
_entity_poly.type
_entity_poly.pdbx_seq_one_letter_code
_entity_poly.pdbx_strand_id
1 'polypeptide(L)'
;MKFRLSLLLNASIIASAPLVVSAQGKSETKKSKNTQEILAHDSDVYSAKPLERPDYDDYDDVDSYGLYWDAEAFKTHYDMTFAYRILKKLIGVNDQKLDKLPYKEKLKDLIPSLGPEFENIGSIYLFATHNELWKSFIKPWEDVKFNYGSYLKEQYKSKHNDSNDKITKDLKSSETHGIFLSKANDIFQVRTMVAHFEAINLFIKHKDNTEIKDLILMLFKVDRGANTADPAYKNTLDDSLPILNEIREKAGENLVSDIAKQVEEDNKHDKLIYDALLSARRAFGSPEYNEKIKPLVRRVSETSTTEFLKKLISVSDSIYLKEKRKVDAVFEELKSKNKENEFRTRINNARNVGLLRDVYADLVTEKIKQVQEEVKNSIDKTNGSDDYNDFNSKFAAIKDKNDNTVSQKKVDKDAFDKKWRDFGANQKSVKIDIKEEKDKQREKLAIQLKEQAVTLEQLEALKQETNNLYLEESDKTRTLINSIDSHINKNKKLEEFKKARDIKTLKKIAEEAKQIKEAEDLEKAKSGAAKAVQSAFGSIKYDEYQKMLMEANNDIVKLNELIKLAGGEYEAKSNEVKANIDSLDDKKDFEDKFKNVKNIADLEELNKKILPEKKIQDLARAQKRAKTAVESTNGSKQYEAFLKRLNDNNEKTDELNKLASEAENVYNDEKQKVVDVFEKLLDKKQYRDKIDKAINITSLKALFTEISAEISKQQKKQPKPKTSDKKENENKTNVAAIVTPLVLIPTIAAAGFGIWYALKHRKKSD
;
A
#
# COMPACT_ATOMS: atom_id res chain seq x y z
N MET A 1 -31.73 -57.59 52.61
CA MET A 1 -30.80 -58.13 51.60
C MET A 1 -30.69 -57.33 50.30
N LYS A 2 -31.74 -56.69 49.75
CA LYS A 2 -31.66 -56.00 48.43
C LYS A 2 -30.58 -54.90 48.28
N PHE A 3 -30.04 -54.35 49.36
CA PHE A 3 -29.08 -53.23 49.35
C PHE A 3 -27.59 -53.61 49.21
N ARG A 4 -27.25 -54.87 48.89
CA ARG A 4 -25.85 -55.32 48.68
C ARG A 4 -25.53 -55.87 47.28
N LEU A 5 -26.50 -55.97 46.37
CA LEU A 5 -26.25 -56.38 44.97
C LEU A 5 -25.91 -55.19 44.06
N SER A 6 -26.51 -54.02 44.29
CA SER A 6 -26.28 -52.80 43.48
C SER A 6 -24.86 -52.21 43.60
N LEU A 7 -24.05 -52.71 44.53
CA LEU A 7 -22.70 -52.23 44.82
C LEU A 7 -21.59 -53.07 44.17
N LEU A 8 -21.95 -54.17 43.47
CA LEU A 8 -21.00 -55.05 42.77
C LEU A 8 -21.03 -54.93 41.24
N LEU A 9 -22.10 -54.41 40.63
CA LEU A 9 -22.13 -54.19 39.17
C LEU A 9 -21.30 -52.97 38.71
N ASN A 10 -21.01 -52.01 39.59
CA ASN A 10 -20.32 -50.76 39.23
C ASN A 10 -18.78 -50.86 39.26
N ALA A 11 -18.20 -52.06 39.31
CA ALA A 11 -16.77 -52.31 39.52
C ALA A 11 -16.08 -53.09 38.38
N SER A 12 -16.72 -53.20 37.21
CA SER A 12 -16.17 -53.83 35.99
C SER A 12 -16.39 -52.88 34.80
N ILE A 13 -15.62 -51.79 34.71
CA ILE A 13 -14.34 -51.74 33.98
C ILE A 13 -14.57 -52.20 32.52
N ILE A 14 -14.87 -51.30 31.60
CA ILE A 14 -13.93 -50.34 30.97
C ILE A 14 -12.81 -51.09 30.23
N ALA A 15 -13.17 -51.62 29.06
CA ALA A 15 -12.26 -52.08 28.01
C ALA A 15 -12.94 -51.92 26.64
N SER A 16 -12.15 -51.88 25.56
CA SER A 16 -12.59 -51.96 24.15
C SER A 16 -13.72 -51.00 23.69
N ALA A 17 -13.43 -49.70 23.73
CA ALA A 17 -13.54 -48.90 22.49
C ALA A 17 -12.28 -49.22 21.62
N PRO A 18 -12.25 -49.04 20.27
CA PRO A 18 -12.89 -47.92 19.56
C PRO A 18 -13.33 -48.19 18.10
N LEU A 19 -13.61 -47.09 17.37
CA LEU A 19 -13.58 -46.93 15.90
C LEU A 19 -14.64 -47.64 15.03
N VAL A 20 -15.73 -46.90 14.72
CA VAL A 20 -16.23 -46.75 13.34
C VAL A 20 -16.56 -45.27 13.09
N VAL A 21 -16.31 -44.78 11.87
CA VAL A 21 -16.65 -43.42 11.42
C VAL A 21 -18.09 -43.40 10.92
N SER A 22 -18.94 -42.50 11.45
CA SER A 22 -20.28 -42.24 10.89
C SER A 22 -20.23 -41.16 9.80
N ALA A 23 -20.95 -41.39 8.69
CA ALA A 23 -21.08 -40.43 7.58
C ALA A 23 -21.80 -39.15 8.06
N GLN A 24 -21.57 -37.94 7.54
CA GLN A 24 -21.38 -37.52 6.13
C GLN A 24 -22.58 -37.81 5.19
N GLY A 25 -23.80 -37.80 5.74
CA GLY A 25 -25.05 -37.80 4.96
C GLY A 25 -25.41 -36.47 4.29
N LYS A 26 -24.49 -35.90 3.47
CA LYS A 26 -24.74 -35.00 2.30
C LYS A 26 -23.46 -34.28 1.88
N SER A 27 -22.96 -34.64 0.70
CA SER A 27 -21.79 -34.02 0.06
C SER A 27 -22.15 -32.80 -0.78
N GLU A 28 -22.57 -31.71 -0.13
CA GLU A 28 -22.45 -30.40 -0.77
C GLU A 28 -21.00 -29.92 -0.65
N THR A 29 -20.41 -29.53 -1.78
CA THR A 29 -19.06 -28.92 -1.80
C THR A 29 -19.05 -27.70 -0.89
N LYS A 30 -18.15 -27.66 0.10
CA LYS A 30 -18.06 -26.60 1.12
C LYS A 30 -17.85 -25.20 0.52
N LYS A 31 -18.94 -24.56 0.08
CA LYS A 31 -19.07 -23.10 0.17
C LYS A 31 -19.06 -22.77 1.67
N SER A 32 -18.29 -21.77 2.06
CA SER A 32 -18.32 -21.27 3.43
C SER A 32 -19.72 -20.76 3.74
N LYS A 33 -20.40 -21.35 4.74
CA LYS A 33 -21.66 -20.79 5.27
C LYS A 33 -21.44 -19.30 5.52
N ASN A 34 -22.36 -18.47 5.04
CA ASN A 34 -22.30 -17.04 5.31
C ASN A 34 -22.52 -16.79 6.82
N THR A 35 -22.09 -15.65 7.36
CA THR A 35 -22.13 -15.51 8.83
C THR A 35 -23.55 -15.53 9.38
N GLN A 36 -24.60 -15.14 8.63
CA GLN A 36 -25.99 -15.27 9.09
C GLN A 36 -26.45 -16.73 9.18
N GLU A 37 -25.97 -17.61 8.29
CA GLU A 37 -26.20 -19.09 8.35
C GLU A 37 -25.45 -19.77 9.52
N ILE A 38 -24.58 -19.05 10.22
CA ILE A 38 -23.92 -19.45 11.48
C ILE A 38 -24.63 -18.82 12.70
N LEU A 39 -25.41 -17.75 12.50
CA LEU A 39 -26.02 -16.95 13.57
C LEU A 39 -27.51 -17.30 13.83
N ALA A 40 -28.23 -17.91 12.89
CA ALA A 40 -29.62 -18.34 13.09
C ALA A 40 -29.74 -19.72 13.76
N HIS A 41 -30.83 -19.96 14.51
CA HIS A 41 -31.21 -21.30 14.92
C HIS A 41 -31.86 -22.07 13.75
N ASP A 42 -31.19 -23.12 13.25
CA ASP A 42 -31.82 -24.09 12.34
C ASP A 42 -32.81 -24.96 13.16
N SER A 43 -34.11 -24.85 12.86
CA SER A 43 -35.21 -25.50 13.59
C SER A 43 -35.38 -26.98 13.23
N ASP A 44 -34.35 -27.77 13.50
CA ASP A 44 -34.38 -29.20 13.23
C ASP A 44 -35.22 -29.97 14.28
N VAL A 45 -36.41 -30.41 13.87
CA VAL A 45 -37.30 -31.27 14.67
C VAL A 45 -36.70 -32.66 14.94
N TYR A 46 -35.66 -33.06 14.23
CA TYR A 46 -34.92 -34.30 14.46
C TYR A 46 -33.58 -34.09 15.15
N SER A 47 -33.32 -32.89 15.65
CA SER A 47 -32.15 -32.62 16.48
C SER A 47 -32.21 -33.42 17.78
N ALA A 48 -31.41 -34.49 17.83
CA ALA A 48 -31.10 -35.23 19.04
C ALA A 48 -29.97 -34.58 19.86
N LYS A 49 -29.48 -33.38 19.48
CA LYS A 49 -28.40 -32.70 20.21
C LYS A 49 -28.81 -32.51 21.68
N PRO A 50 -28.01 -33.00 22.65
CA PRO A 50 -28.32 -32.81 24.06
C PRO A 50 -28.28 -31.33 24.42
N LEU A 51 -28.97 -30.95 25.50
CA LEU A 51 -28.73 -29.66 26.15
C LEU A 51 -27.26 -29.59 26.58
N GLU A 52 -26.54 -28.56 26.14
CA GLU A 52 -25.18 -28.33 26.60
C GLU A 52 -25.19 -27.75 28.03
N ARG A 53 -24.26 -28.21 28.87
CA ARG A 53 -24.01 -27.59 30.18
C ARG A 53 -23.20 -26.31 29.94
N PRO A 54 -23.60 -25.15 30.50
CA PRO A 54 -22.82 -23.93 30.34
C PRO A 54 -21.39 -24.14 30.84
N ASP A 55 -20.41 -23.82 29.99
CA ASP A 55 -19.00 -23.75 30.40
C ASP A 55 -18.64 -22.33 30.88
N TYR A 56 -17.41 -22.13 31.36
CA TYR A 56 -16.97 -20.85 31.93
C TYR A 56 -17.13 -19.66 30.97
N ASP A 57 -17.04 -19.87 29.66
CA ASP A 57 -17.10 -18.82 28.65
C ASP A 57 -18.53 -18.54 28.15
N ASP A 58 -19.55 -19.24 28.68
CA ASP A 58 -20.97 -18.95 28.40
C ASP A 58 -21.59 -17.82 29.23
N TYR A 59 -20.86 -17.22 30.18
CA TYR A 59 -21.35 -16.15 31.03
C TYR A 59 -20.19 -15.27 31.54
N ASP A 60 -20.52 -14.10 32.09
CA ASP A 60 -19.57 -13.10 32.60
C ASP A 60 -19.90 -12.65 34.04
N ASP A 61 -21.16 -12.73 34.46
CA ASP A 61 -21.71 -12.29 35.74
C ASP A 61 -23.04 -13.02 36.06
N VAL A 62 -23.67 -12.67 37.18
CA VAL A 62 -24.98 -13.21 37.60
C VAL A 62 -26.06 -13.02 36.55
N ASP A 63 -26.23 -11.80 36.01
CA ASP A 63 -27.26 -11.50 35.01
C ASP A 63 -27.04 -12.28 33.70
N SER A 64 -25.80 -12.51 33.27
CA SER A 64 -25.48 -13.26 32.05
C SER A 64 -25.58 -14.78 32.23
N TYR A 65 -25.30 -15.31 33.42
CA TYR A 65 -25.68 -16.70 33.77
C TYR A 65 -27.21 -16.87 33.77
N GLY A 66 -27.93 -15.88 34.29
CA GLY A 66 -29.39 -15.78 34.15
C GLY A 66 -29.83 -15.75 32.68
N LEU A 67 -29.17 -14.96 31.83
CA LEU A 67 -29.45 -14.88 30.39
C LEU A 67 -29.20 -16.20 29.65
N TYR A 68 -28.19 -16.99 30.04
CA TYR A 68 -28.00 -18.34 29.51
C TYR A 68 -29.26 -19.19 29.74
N TRP A 69 -29.72 -19.29 30.99
CA TRP A 69 -30.88 -20.10 31.34
C TRP A 69 -32.21 -19.52 30.84
N ASP A 70 -32.35 -18.20 30.76
CA ASP A 70 -33.47 -17.55 30.08
C ASP A 70 -33.53 -17.95 28.59
N ALA A 71 -32.40 -17.93 27.89
CA ALA A 71 -32.32 -18.34 26.48
C ALA A 71 -32.67 -19.82 26.30
N GLU A 72 -32.11 -20.73 27.11
CA GLU A 72 -32.43 -22.16 27.06
C GLU A 72 -33.88 -22.47 27.49
N ALA A 73 -34.51 -21.62 28.32
CA ALA A 73 -35.90 -21.78 28.73
C ALA A 73 -36.86 -21.44 27.57
N PHE A 74 -36.60 -20.32 26.87
CA PHE A 74 -37.31 -20.00 25.63
C PHE A 74 -37.03 -21.04 24.54
N LYS A 75 -35.79 -21.52 24.40
CA LYS A 75 -35.46 -22.61 23.48
C LYS A 75 -36.27 -23.87 23.75
N THR A 76 -36.33 -24.31 25.01
CA THR A 76 -37.08 -25.51 25.42
C THR A 76 -38.58 -25.34 25.11
N HIS A 77 -39.15 -24.16 25.35
CA HIS A 77 -40.54 -23.89 25.00
C HIS A 77 -40.80 -23.89 23.48
N TYR A 78 -39.91 -23.27 22.70
CA TYR A 78 -39.99 -23.24 21.25
C TYR A 78 -39.85 -24.65 20.64
N ASP A 79 -38.76 -25.35 20.95
CA ASP A 79 -38.46 -26.70 20.45
C ASP A 79 -39.61 -27.68 20.74
N MET A 80 -40.21 -27.61 21.94
CA MET A 80 -41.41 -28.38 22.31
C MET A 80 -42.61 -28.01 21.43
N THR A 81 -42.96 -26.73 21.36
CA THR A 81 -44.15 -26.24 20.65
C THR A 81 -44.05 -26.53 19.15
N PHE A 82 -42.84 -26.42 18.59
CA PHE A 82 -42.50 -26.73 17.22
C PHE A 82 -42.69 -28.22 16.92
N ALA A 83 -42.04 -29.12 17.67
CA ALA A 83 -42.20 -30.56 17.50
C ALA A 83 -43.66 -31.01 17.71
N TYR A 84 -44.36 -30.43 18.69
CA TYR A 84 -45.75 -30.74 19.00
C TYR A 84 -46.73 -30.32 17.87
N ARG A 85 -46.55 -29.13 17.28
CA ARG A 85 -47.38 -28.71 16.13
C ARG A 85 -47.10 -29.54 14.88
N ILE A 86 -45.85 -29.98 14.67
CA ILE A 86 -45.51 -30.93 13.60
C ILE A 86 -46.23 -32.28 13.83
N LEU A 87 -46.24 -32.78 15.08
CA LEU A 87 -46.97 -33.99 15.46
C LEU A 87 -48.48 -33.88 15.16
N LYS A 88 -49.12 -32.77 15.54
CA LYS A 88 -50.55 -32.54 15.26
C LYS A 88 -50.86 -32.46 13.77
N LYS A 89 -49.96 -31.86 12.97
CA LYS A 89 -50.10 -31.81 11.49
C LYS A 89 -49.91 -33.17 10.82
N LEU A 90 -48.96 -34.00 11.29
CA LEU A 90 -48.83 -35.39 10.85
C LEU A 90 -50.05 -36.25 11.21
N ILE A 91 -50.60 -36.07 12.41
CA ILE A 91 -51.78 -36.81 12.85
C ILE A 91 -53.04 -36.33 12.11
N GLY A 92 -53.13 -35.03 11.77
CA GLY A 92 -54.25 -34.41 11.07
C GLY A 92 -55.27 -33.73 11.99
N VAL A 93 -54.81 -33.20 13.14
CA VAL A 93 -55.65 -32.71 14.26
C VAL A 93 -55.28 -31.29 14.71
N ASN A 94 -54.78 -30.47 13.78
CA ASN A 94 -54.19 -29.13 14.02
C ASN A 94 -54.82 -28.35 15.19
N ASP A 95 -56.12 -28.08 15.10
CA ASP A 95 -56.87 -27.21 16.02
C ASP A 95 -57.69 -27.98 17.07
N GLN A 96 -57.70 -29.31 17.02
CA GLN A 96 -58.45 -30.18 17.92
C GLN A 96 -57.58 -30.58 19.13
N LYS A 97 -58.16 -30.70 20.32
CA LYS A 97 -57.47 -31.36 21.44
C LYS A 97 -57.27 -32.84 21.12
N LEU A 98 -56.12 -33.41 21.49
CA LEU A 98 -55.84 -34.82 21.23
C LEU A 98 -55.88 -35.63 22.54
N ASP A 99 -56.93 -36.42 22.74
CA ASP A 99 -57.13 -37.18 23.99
C ASP A 99 -56.14 -38.35 24.18
N LYS A 100 -55.64 -38.93 23.09
CA LYS A 100 -54.69 -40.05 23.05
C LYS A 100 -53.95 -40.08 21.72
N LEU A 101 -52.81 -40.76 21.65
CA LEU A 101 -52.08 -40.96 20.39
C LEU A 101 -52.79 -42.01 19.52
N PRO A 102 -53.22 -41.68 18.28
CA PRO A 102 -54.06 -42.55 17.46
C PRO A 102 -53.27 -43.61 16.68
N TYR A 103 -52.26 -44.22 17.32
CA TYR A 103 -51.39 -45.22 16.69
C TYR A 103 -52.19 -46.43 16.19
N LYS A 104 -53.12 -46.95 17.00
CA LYS A 104 -53.96 -48.10 16.60
C LYS A 104 -54.96 -47.72 15.53
N GLU A 105 -55.52 -46.52 15.60
CA GLU A 105 -56.49 -46.01 14.64
C GLU A 105 -55.87 -45.76 13.26
N LYS A 106 -54.66 -45.16 13.21
CA LYS A 106 -53.91 -44.91 11.95
C LYS A 106 -53.41 -46.19 11.28
N LEU A 107 -53.10 -47.22 12.06
CA LEU A 107 -52.58 -48.50 11.55
C LEU A 107 -53.64 -49.60 11.39
N LYS A 108 -54.90 -49.36 11.82
CA LYS A 108 -55.95 -50.38 11.89
C LYS A 108 -56.10 -51.19 10.60
N ASP A 109 -56.21 -50.49 9.48
CA ASP A 109 -56.48 -51.09 8.17
C ASP A 109 -55.20 -51.66 7.50
N LEU A 110 -54.04 -51.45 8.14
CA LEU A 110 -52.73 -51.96 7.75
C LEU A 110 -52.25 -53.16 8.61
N ILE A 111 -52.85 -53.41 9.78
CA ILE A 111 -52.51 -54.58 10.62
C ILE A 111 -52.49 -55.90 9.81
N PRO A 112 -53.46 -56.19 8.92
CA PRO A 112 -53.44 -57.41 8.10
C PRO A 112 -52.24 -57.50 7.13
N SER A 113 -51.74 -56.37 6.62
CA SER A 113 -50.57 -56.35 5.72
C SER A 113 -49.25 -56.38 6.49
N LEU A 114 -49.23 -55.85 7.72
CA LEU A 114 -48.09 -55.90 8.64
C LEU A 114 -47.82 -57.33 9.16
N GLY A 115 -48.89 -58.09 9.45
CA GLY A 115 -48.82 -59.51 9.83
C GLY A 115 -48.95 -59.77 11.34
N PRO A 116 -48.93 -61.05 11.78
CA PRO A 116 -49.25 -61.43 13.16
C PRO A 116 -48.21 -60.97 14.20
N GLU A 117 -46.99 -60.61 13.78
CA GLU A 117 -46.05 -59.88 14.64
C GLU A 117 -46.68 -58.59 15.17
N PHE A 118 -47.52 -57.92 14.37
CA PHE A 118 -48.12 -56.62 14.68
C PHE A 118 -49.31 -56.68 15.64
N GLU A 119 -49.96 -57.83 15.79
CA GLU A 119 -51.14 -57.95 16.67
C GLU A 119 -50.74 -58.05 18.15
N ASN A 120 -49.61 -58.72 18.45
CA ASN A 120 -49.06 -58.82 19.81
C ASN A 120 -48.27 -57.57 20.28
N ILE A 121 -48.02 -56.60 19.38
CA ILE A 121 -47.30 -55.35 19.70
C ILE A 121 -47.93 -54.57 20.86
N GLY A 122 -49.25 -54.65 21.00
CA GLY A 122 -50.04 -53.83 21.91
C GLY A 122 -49.73 -53.96 23.42
N SER A 123 -48.91 -54.93 23.82
CA SER A 123 -48.47 -55.15 25.21
C SER A 123 -46.94 -55.09 25.43
N ILE A 124 -46.13 -54.99 24.35
CA ILE A 124 -44.67 -55.14 24.42
C ILE A 124 -43.93 -53.85 23.97
N TYR A 125 -44.57 -52.99 23.17
CA TYR A 125 -43.87 -51.93 22.42
C TYR A 125 -44.03 -50.51 22.98
N LEU A 126 -43.17 -49.62 22.48
CA LEU A 126 -43.07 -48.19 22.81
C LEU A 126 -44.41 -47.42 22.76
N PHE A 127 -45.42 -47.90 22.02
CA PHE A 127 -46.76 -47.33 21.98
C PHE A 127 -47.49 -47.33 23.33
N ALA A 128 -47.21 -48.29 24.22
CA ALA A 128 -47.76 -48.29 25.57
C ALA A 128 -47.15 -47.14 26.38
N THR A 129 -45.81 -47.06 26.40
CA THR A 129 -45.04 -45.97 27.01
C THR A 129 -45.49 -44.60 26.47
N HIS A 130 -45.60 -44.44 25.15
CA HIS A 130 -46.05 -43.20 24.51
C HIS A 130 -47.48 -42.81 24.90
N ASN A 131 -48.40 -43.76 25.11
CA ASN A 131 -49.76 -43.44 25.53
C ASN A 131 -49.85 -43.10 27.02
N GLU A 132 -49.07 -43.73 27.91
CA GLU A 132 -49.01 -43.30 29.31
C GLU A 132 -48.32 -41.93 29.45
N LEU A 133 -47.23 -41.69 28.71
CA LEU A 133 -46.60 -40.36 28.58
C LEU A 133 -47.58 -39.29 28.08
N TRP A 134 -48.41 -39.63 27.10
CA TRP A 134 -49.43 -38.72 26.57
C TRP A 134 -50.40 -38.30 27.67
N LYS A 135 -50.90 -39.25 28.46
CA LYS A 135 -51.80 -38.97 29.60
C LYS A 135 -51.10 -38.22 30.73
N SER A 136 -49.88 -38.61 31.08
CA SER A 136 -49.18 -38.12 32.28
C SER A 136 -48.55 -36.75 32.09
N PHE A 137 -48.24 -36.36 30.85
CA PHE A 137 -47.55 -35.10 30.57
C PHE A 137 -48.16 -34.30 29.41
N ILE A 138 -48.29 -34.87 28.20
CA ILE A 138 -48.64 -34.08 27.00
C ILE A 138 -50.07 -33.53 27.07
N LYS A 139 -51.04 -34.33 27.52
CA LYS A 139 -52.42 -33.88 27.72
C LYS A 139 -52.53 -32.80 28.80
N PRO A 140 -51.97 -32.96 30.02
CA PRO A 140 -51.86 -31.86 30.99
C PRO A 140 -51.23 -30.59 30.41
N TRP A 141 -50.17 -30.71 29.60
CA TRP A 141 -49.50 -29.59 28.94
C TRP A 141 -50.42 -28.82 27.98
N GLU A 142 -51.20 -29.53 27.14
CA GLU A 142 -52.21 -28.93 26.24
C GLU A 142 -53.43 -28.37 27.01
N ASP A 143 -53.90 -29.07 28.04
CA ASP A 143 -55.07 -28.68 28.83
C ASP A 143 -54.86 -27.38 29.63
N VAL A 144 -53.66 -27.17 30.22
CA VAL A 144 -53.34 -25.95 30.99
C VAL A 144 -52.53 -24.91 30.21
N LYS A 145 -52.24 -25.14 28.92
CA LYS A 145 -51.38 -24.30 28.06
C LYS A 145 -50.01 -24.03 28.69
N PHE A 146 -49.34 -25.07 29.16
CA PHE A 146 -48.16 -24.97 30.03
C PHE A 146 -46.94 -24.32 29.32
N ASN A 147 -46.56 -23.12 29.76
CA ASN A 147 -45.37 -22.45 29.24
C ASN A 147 -44.10 -22.96 29.95
N TYR A 148 -43.37 -23.84 29.26
CA TYR A 148 -42.07 -24.36 29.73
C TYR A 148 -41.06 -23.25 30.03
N GLY A 149 -41.06 -22.16 29.26
CA GLY A 149 -40.14 -21.05 29.43
C GLY A 149 -40.37 -20.35 30.75
N SER A 150 -41.62 -19.98 31.04
CA SER A 150 -42.01 -19.40 32.34
C SER A 150 -41.66 -20.33 33.50
N TYR A 151 -42.04 -21.61 33.40
CA TYR A 151 -41.76 -22.60 34.45
C TYR A 151 -40.26 -22.75 34.72
N LEU A 152 -39.43 -22.94 33.69
CA LEU A 152 -37.98 -23.11 33.85
C LEU A 152 -37.30 -21.84 34.40
N LYS A 153 -37.79 -20.66 34.00
CA LYS A 153 -37.33 -19.38 34.56
C LYS A 153 -37.72 -19.21 36.03
N GLU A 154 -38.89 -19.69 36.45
CA GLU A 154 -39.30 -19.72 37.86
C GLU A 154 -38.53 -20.76 38.68
N GLN A 155 -38.23 -21.94 38.12
CA GLN A 155 -37.36 -22.93 38.75
C GLN A 155 -35.92 -22.40 38.92
N TYR A 156 -35.40 -21.67 37.91
CA TYR A 156 -34.11 -20.98 38.02
C TYR A 156 -34.15 -19.92 39.14
N LYS A 157 -35.10 -18.97 39.08
CA LYS A 157 -35.19 -17.84 40.03
C LYS A 157 -35.45 -18.26 41.48
N SER A 158 -36.33 -19.25 41.69
CA SER A 158 -36.64 -19.76 43.05
C SER A 158 -35.44 -20.45 43.70
N LYS A 159 -34.56 -21.07 42.90
CA LYS A 159 -33.27 -21.58 43.38
C LYS A 159 -32.23 -20.48 43.53
N HIS A 160 -32.18 -19.52 42.60
CA HIS A 160 -31.11 -18.52 42.48
C HIS A 160 -31.62 -17.07 42.58
N ASN A 161 -31.73 -16.57 43.82
CA ASN A 161 -32.00 -15.16 44.12
C ASN A 161 -30.75 -14.29 43.85
N ASP A 162 -30.31 -14.20 42.60
CA ASP A 162 -29.20 -13.35 42.10
C ASP A 162 -27.90 -13.43 42.93
N SER A 163 -27.64 -14.60 43.52
CA SER A 163 -26.57 -14.81 44.49
C SER A 163 -25.39 -15.53 43.85
N ASN A 164 -24.23 -14.85 43.80
CA ASN A 164 -22.96 -15.41 43.36
C ASN A 164 -22.61 -16.73 44.07
N ASP A 165 -22.91 -16.87 45.37
CA ASP A 165 -22.71 -18.12 46.14
C ASP A 165 -23.60 -19.28 45.63
N LYS A 166 -24.86 -18.98 45.30
CA LYS A 166 -25.83 -20.00 44.82
C LYS A 166 -25.48 -20.46 43.40
N ILE A 167 -25.15 -19.53 42.50
CA ILE A 167 -24.68 -19.84 41.14
C ILE A 167 -23.33 -20.58 41.19
N THR A 168 -22.42 -20.17 42.09
CA THR A 168 -21.18 -20.90 42.39
C THR A 168 -21.43 -22.36 42.80
N LYS A 169 -22.45 -22.61 43.62
CA LYS A 169 -22.83 -23.97 44.03
C LYS A 169 -23.44 -24.74 42.85
N ASP A 170 -24.32 -24.10 42.08
CA ASP A 170 -25.01 -24.69 40.93
C ASP A 170 -24.06 -25.13 39.81
N LEU A 171 -23.07 -24.31 39.50
CA LEU A 171 -22.01 -24.64 38.53
C LEU A 171 -21.22 -25.90 38.93
N LYS A 172 -21.19 -26.27 40.21
CA LYS A 172 -20.60 -27.52 40.71
C LYS A 172 -21.61 -28.68 40.71
N SER A 173 -22.80 -28.48 41.28
CA SER A 173 -23.83 -29.54 41.41
C SER A 173 -24.58 -29.84 40.11
N SER A 174 -24.53 -28.97 39.11
CA SER A 174 -25.31 -29.03 37.87
C SER A 174 -26.83 -29.04 38.11
N GLU A 175 -27.30 -28.39 39.16
CA GLU A 175 -28.69 -28.53 39.64
C GLU A 175 -29.70 -27.90 38.67
N THR A 176 -29.43 -26.70 38.16
CA THR A 176 -30.24 -26.07 37.10
C THR A 176 -30.16 -26.87 35.80
N HIS A 177 -28.96 -27.31 35.41
CA HIS A 177 -28.78 -28.11 34.21
C HIS A 177 -29.59 -29.41 34.26
N GLY A 178 -29.67 -30.09 35.41
CA GLY A 178 -30.53 -31.27 35.59
C GLY A 178 -32.02 -30.98 35.40
N ILE A 179 -32.52 -29.83 35.88
CA ILE A 179 -33.91 -29.40 35.66
C ILE A 179 -34.18 -29.23 34.17
N PHE A 180 -33.34 -28.47 33.46
CA PHE A 180 -33.52 -28.19 32.04
C PHE A 180 -33.31 -29.45 31.18
N LEU A 181 -32.34 -30.30 31.50
CA LEU A 181 -32.09 -31.57 30.80
C LEU A 181 -33.29 -32.51 30.91
N SER A 182 -33.98 -32.55 32.05
CA SER A 182 -35.23 -33.31 32.18
C SER A 182 -36.30 -32.85 31.18
N LYS A 183 -36.27 -31.57 30.76
CA LYS A 183 -37.24 -30.97 29.82
C LYS A 183 -36.79 -31.01 28.38
N ALA A 184 -35.49 -31.11 28.12
CA ALA A 184 -34.97 -31.57 26.83
C ALA A 184 -35.41 -33.03 26.53
N ASN A 185 -35.47 -33.89 27.55
CA ASN A 185 -35.92 -35.28 27.37
C ASN A 185 -37.41 -35.39 27.02
N ASP A 186 -38.27 -34.57 27.62
CA ASP A 186 -39.69 -34.48 27.23
C ASP A 186 -39.84 -34.08 25.74
N ILE A 187 -38.94 -33.23 25.21
CA ILE A 187 -38.89 -32.88 23.78
C ILE A 187 -38.44 -34.06 22.92
N PHE A 188 -37.39 -34.80 23.31
CA PHE A 188 -36.94 -35.97 22.56
C PHE A 188 -38.04 -37.05 22.44
N GLN A 189 -38.91 -37.18 23.44
CA GLN A 189 -40.11 -38.03 23.36
C GLN A 189 -41.06 -37.57 22.25
N VAL A 190 -41.41 -36.28 22.19
CA VAL A 190 -42.27 -35.73 21.12
C VAL A 190 -41.60 -35.85 19.75
N ARG A 191 -40.29 -35.62 19.64
CA ARG A 191 -39.52 -35.82 18.39
C ARG A 191 -39.53 -37.28 17.92
N THR A 192 -39.51 -38.23 18.86
CA THR A 192 -39.65 -39.67 18.56
C THR A 192 -41.07 -40.01 18.08
N MET A 193 -42.11 -39.44 18.70
CA MET A 193 -43.49 -39.56 18.19
C MET A 193 -43.63 -38.97 16.78
N VAL A 194 -43.01 -37.82 16.50
CA VAL A 194 -42.97 -37.20 15.16
C VAL A 194 -42.28 -38.13 14.13
N ALA A 195 -41.16 -38.76 14.48
CA ALA A 195 -40.50 -39.77 13.64
C ALA A 195 -41.44 -40.96 13.34
N HIS A 196 -42.10 -41.49 14.36
CA HIS A 196 -43.04 -42.61 14.22
C HIS A 196 -44.24 -42.24 13.33
N PHE A 197 -44.87 -41.07 13.51
CA PHE A 197 -46.02 -40.68 12.70
C PHE A 197 -45.65 -40.25 11.28
N GLU A 198 -44.42 -39.77 11.00
CA GLU A 198 -43.96 -39.64 9.61
C GLU A 198 -43.84 -41.01 8.95
N ALA A 199 -43.15 -41.96 9.58
CA ALA A 199 -43.00 -43.32 9.05
C ALA A 199 -44.35 -44.00 8.78
N ILE A 200 -45.32 -43.87 9.70
CA ILE A 200 -46.70 -44.36 9.50
C ILE A 200 -47.36 -43.71 8.29
N ASN A 201 -47.27 -42.38 8.14
CA ASN A 201 -47.88 -41.67 7.01
C ASN A 201 -47.19 -42.01 5.68
N LEU A 202 -45.87 -42.20 5.66
CA LEU A 202 -45.14 -42.68 4.49
C LEU A 202 -45.60 -44.10 4.10
N PHE A 203 -45.79 -45.00 5.06
CA PHE A 203 -46.32 -46.34 4.77
C PHE A 203 -47.79 -46.36 4.35
N ILE A 204 -48.64 -45.47 4.88
CA ILE A 204 -50.02 -45.32 4.38
C ILE A 204 -50.04 -44.95 2.90
N LYS A 205 -49.09 -44.11 2.44
CA LYS A 205 -48.92 -43.76 1.02
C LYS A 205 -48.32 -44.92 0.20
N HIS A 206 -47.25 -45.54 0.72
CA HIS A 206 -46.41 -46.52 0.01
C HIS A 206 -46.64 -47.96 0.51
N LYS A 207 -47.89 -48.29 0.85
CA LYS A 207 -48.29 -49.52 1.59
C LYS A 207 -47.85 -50.83 0.94
N ASP A 208 -47.67 -50.83 -0.38
CA ASP A 208 -47.32 -52.00 -1.19
C ASP A 208 -45.80 -52.19 -1.31
N ASN A 209 -45.00 -51.27 -0.74
CA ASN A 209 -43.54 -51.38 -0.66
C ASN A 209 -43.13 -52.21 0.58
N THR A 210 -42.63 -53.43 0.33
CA THR A 210 -42.20 -54.38 1.36
C THR A 210 -40.97 -53.91 2.14
N GLU A 211 -40.06 -53.14 1.53
CA GLU A 211 -38.88 -52.63 2.22
C GLU A 211 -39.26 -51.57 3.28
N ILE A 212 -40.22 -50.69 2.96
CA ILE A 212 -40.77 -49.71 3.90
C ILE A 212 -41.49 -50.42 5.06
N LYS A 213 -42.26 -51.48 4.76
CA LYS A 213 -42.90 -52.32 5.79
C LYS A 213 -41.88 -52.86 6.79
N ASP A 214 -40.80 -53.46 6.30
CA ASP A 214 -39.81 -54.14 7.16
C ASP A 214 -38.96 -53.13 7.96
N LEU A 215 -38.64 -51.97 7.38
CA LEU A 215 -38.04 -50.84 8.10
C LEU A 215 -38.94 -50.31 9.22
N ILE A 216 -40.28 -50.34 9.06
CA ILE A 216 -41.22 -49.89 10.09
C ILE A 216 -41.38 -50.92 11.20
N LEU A 217 -41.31 -52.21 10.88
CA LEU A 217 -41.16 -53.27 11.88
C LEU A 217 -39.86 -53.08 12.70
N MET A 218 -38.77 -52.65 12.08
CA MET A 218 -37.52 -52.31 12.79
C MET A 218 -37.65 -51.04 13.63
N LEU A 219 -38.23 -49.95 13.10
CA LEU A 219 -38.41 -48.67 13.80
C LEU A 219 -39.15 -48.84 15.13
N PHE A 220 -40.25 -49.61 15.14
CA PHE A 220 -41.01 -49.81 16.37
C PHE A 220 -40.35 -50.77 17.37
N LYS A 221 -39.39 -51.59 16.93
CA LYS A 221 -38.58 -52.48 17.80
C LYS A 221 -37.45 -51.73 18.54
N VAL A 222 -37.28 -50.42 18.33
CA VAL A 222 -36.35 -49.58 19.10
C VAL A 222 -36.86 -49.36 20.54
N ASP A 223 -36.17 -49.95 21.52
CA ASP A 223 -36.54 -49.93 22.95
C ASP A 223 -35.49 -49.28 23.88
N ARG A 224 -34.30 -48.95 23.36
CA ARG A 224 -33.22 -48.32 24.13
C ARG A 224 -33.61 -46.94 24.67
N GLY A 225 -33.80 -46.86 25.98
CA GLY A 225 -34.26 -45.64 26.65
C GLY A 225 -35.79 -45.57 26.81
N ALA A 226 -36.54 -46.64 26.53
CA ALA A 226 -37.99 -46.71 26.67
C ALA A 226 -38.55 -46.49 28.10
N ASN A 227 -37.70 -46.28 29.11
CA ASN A 227 -38.11 -45.86 30.45
C ASN A 227 -38.18 -44.32 30.51
N THR A 228 -39.34 -43.78 30.89
CA THR A 228 -39.65 -42.34 30.86
C THR A 228 -38.80 -41.49 31.81
N ALA A 229 -38.14 -42.13 32.79
CA ALA A 229 -37.22 -41.48 33.74
C ALA A 229 -35.74 -41.60 33.34
N ASP A 230 -35.41 -42.21 32.20
CA ASP A 230 -34.03 -42.48 31.78
C ASP A 230 -33.43 -41.29 31.01
N PRO A 231 -32.28 -40.72 31.44
CA PRO A 231 -31.51 -39.76 30.65
C PRO A 231 -31.13 -40.26 29.24
N ALA A 232 -31.13 -41.57 29.03
CA ALA A 232 -30.85 -42.20 27.74
C ALA A 232 -32.00 -42.10 26.71
N TYR A 233 -33.15 -41.46 26.98
CA TYR A 233 -34.25 -41.37 25.99
C TYR A 233 -33.80 -40.72 24.66
N LYS A 234 -32.78 -39.85 24.68
CA LYS A 234 -32.11 -39.34 23.48
C LYS A 234 -31.70 -40.47 22.51
N ASN A 235 -31.23 -41.60 23.03
CA ASN A 235 -30.81 -42.76 22.24
C ASN A 235 -31.98 -43.40 21.48
N THR A 236 -33.21 -43.38 22.03
CA THR A 236 -34.42 -43.81 21.32
C THR A 236 -34.58 -43.04 20.01
N LEU A 237 -34.30 -41.73 20.04
CA LEU A 237 -34.35 -40.87 18.85
C LEU A 237 -33.15 -41.12 17.94
N ASP A 238 -31.91 -41.18 18.48
CA ASP A 238 -30.71 -41.46 17.68
C ASP A 238 -30.81 -42.79 16.90
N ASP A 239 -31.28 -43.86 17.55
CA ASP A 239 -31.43 -45.19 16.93
C ASP A 239 -32.65 -45.24 15.97
N SER A 240 -33.67 -44.39 16.16
CA SER A 240 -34.83 -44.27 15.25
C SER A 240 -34.53 -43.50 13.94
N LEU A 241 -33.62 -42.52 13.99
CA LEU A 241 -33.40 -41.60 12.87
C LEU A 241 -32.78 -42.22 11.61
N PRO A 242 -31.80 -43.14 11.69
CA PRO A 242 -31.33 -43.88 10.52
C PRO A 242 -32.47 -44.62 9.81
N ILE A 243 -33.31 -45.32 10.58
CA ILE A 243 -34.43 -46.12 10.06
C ILE A 243 -35.46 -45.20 9.38
N LEU A 244 -35.80 -44.05 9.97
CA LEU A 244 -36.67 -43.05 9.34
C LEU A 244 -36.06 -42.50 8.03
N ASN A 245 -34.74 -42.30 7.97
CA ASN A 245 -34.08 -41.81 6.76
C ASN A 245 -34.08 -42.86 5.65
N GLU A 246 -33.86 -44.13 5.97
CA GLU A 246 -34.02 -45.23 5.00
C GLU A 246 -35.47 -45.30 4.49
N ILE A 247 -36.48 -45.17 5.37
CA ILE A 247 -37.90 -45.12 4.96
C ILE A 247 -38.17 -43.97 3.99
N ARG A 248 -37.63 -42.77 4.24
CA ARG A 248 -37.74 -41.61 3.35
C ARG A 248 -37.05 -41.83 2.00
N GLU A 249 -35.87 -42.42 1.98
CA GLU A 249 -35.14 -42.74 0.76
C GLU A 249 -35.91 -43.76 -0.10
N LYS A 250 -36.52 -44.78 0.53
CA LYS A 250 -37.39 -45.75 -0.15
C LYS A 250 -38.74 -45.17 -0.60
N ALA A 251 -39.26 -44.14 0.09
CA ALA A 251 -40.50 -43.45 -0.27
C ALA A 251 -40.31 -42.32 -1.30
N GLY A 252 -39.07 -41.83 -1.47
CA GLY A 252 -38.75 -40.71 -2.35
C GLY A 252 -39.22 -39.32 -1.86
N GLU A 253 -39.71 -39.22 -0.62
CA GLU A 253 -40.29 -37.99 -0.06
C GLU A 253 -39.99 -37.81 1.44
N ASN A 254 -40.13 -36.58 1.93
CA ASN A 254 -39.98 -36.21 3.34
C ASN A 254 -41.16 -35.32 3.73
N LEU A 255 -42.12 -35.86 4.47
CA LEU A 255 -43.37 -35.18 4.79
C LEU A 255 -43.15 -34.02 5.76
N VAL A 256 -42.15 -34.15 6.63
CA VAL A 256 -41.94 -33.22 7.74
C VAL A 256 -41.16 -31.98 7.32
N SER A 257 -40.38 -32.00 6.23
CA SER A 257 -39.65 -30.82 5.75
C SER A 257 -40.57 -29.64 5.43
N ASP A 258 -41.71 -29.88 4.78
CA ASP A 258 -42.66 -28.81 4.43
C ASP A 258 -43.58 -28.44 5.60
N ILE A 259 -43.97 -29.43 6.43
CA ILE A 259 -44.72 -29.17 7.68
C ILE A 259 -43.87 -28.29 8.61
N ALA A 260 -42.57 -28.55 8.74
CA ALA A 260 -41.65 -27.78 9.58
C ALA A 260 -41.53 -26.32 9.13
N LYS A 261 -41.40 -26.05 7.82
CA LYS A 261 -41.40 -24.67 7.27
C LYS A 261 -42.68 -23.90 7.63
N GLN A 262 -43.84 -24.56 7.51
CA GLN A 262 -45.11 -23.93 7.88
C GLN A 262 -45.18 -23.67 9.39
N VAL A 263 -44.80 -24.65 10.21
CA VAL A 263 -44.79 -24.50 11.67
C VAL A 263 -43.77 -23.45 12.13
N GLU A 264 -42.66 -23.26 11.41
CA GLU A 264 -41.71 -22.18 11.72
C GLU A 264 -42.33 -20.79 11.51
N GLU A 265 -43.04 -20.58 10.39
CA GLU A 265 -43.77 -19.32 10.16
C GLU A 265 -44.92 -19.15 11.19
N ASP A 266 -45.64 -20.22 11.51
CA ASP A 266 -46.70 -20.24 12.53
C ASP A 266 -46.20 -19.94 13.98
N ASN A 267 -44.87 -19.94 14.21
CA ASN A 267 -44.21 -19.67 15.51
C ASN A 267 -43.06 -18.65 15.38
N LYS A 268 -43.05 -17.85 14.31
CA LYS A 268 -41.95 -16.93 13.96
C LYS A 268 -41.60 -15.94 15.08
N HIS A 269 -42.57 -15.56 15.91
CA HIS A 269 -42.38 -14.67 17.05
C HIS A 269 -41.58 -15.32 18.18
N ASP A 270 -41.92 -16.55 18.57
CA ASP A 270 -41.22 -17.28 19.63
C ASP A 270 -39.79 -17.63 19.22
N LYS A 271 -39.59 -17.99 17.94
CA LYS A 271 -38.24 -18.13 17.36
C LYS A 271 -37.45 -16.83 17.47
N LEU A 272 -38.06 -15.70 17.10
CA LEU A 272 -37.41 -14.38 17.14
C LEU A 272 -37.03 -13.95 18.57
N ILE A 273 -37.78 -14.35 19.61
CA ILE A 273 -37.38 -14.16 21.01
C ILE A 273 -36.10 -14.96 21.31
N TYR A 274 -36.07 -16.24 20.95
CA TYR A 274 -34.90 -17.08 21.17
C TYR A 274 -33.66 -16.60 20.39
N ASP A 275 -33.78 -16.33 19.09
CA ASP A 275 -32.69 -15.79 18.25
C ASP A 275 -32.14 -14.46 18.84
N ALA A 276 -33.00 -13.60 19.40
CA ALA A 276 -32.57 -12.35 20.04
C ALA A 276 -31.78 -12.56 21.35
N LEU A 277 -32.19 -13.51 22.20
CA LEU A 277 -31.45 -13.87 23.41
C LEU A 277 -30.14 -14.61 23.07
N LEU A 278 -30.14 -15.44 22.02
CA LEU A 278 -28.95 -16.11 21.51
C LEU A 278 -27.94 -15.12 20.94
N SER A 279 -28.37 -14.15 20.13
CA SER A 279 -27.51 -13.05 19.66
C SER A 279 -26.97 -12.22 20.82
N ALA A 280 -27.78 -11.93 21.86
CA ALA A 280 -27.31 -11.21 23.05
C ALA A 280 -26.15 -11.94 23.78
N ARG A 281 -26.19 -13.28 23.86
CA ARG A 281 -25.07 -14.10 24.39
C ARG A 281 -23.78 -13.96 23.57
N ARG A 282 -23.85 -13.69 22.28
CA ARG A 282 -22.63 -13.51 21.43
C ARG A 282 -21.85 -12.26 21.78
N ALA A 283 -22.48 -11.27 22.39
CA ALA A 283 -21.83 -10.05 22.85
C ALA A 283 -21.09 -10.21 24.20
N PHE A 284 -21.17 -11.37 24.87
CA PHE A 284 -20.38 -11.68 26.07
C PHE A 284 -18.87 -11.51 25.83
N GLY A 285 -18.16 -11.01 26.83
CA GLY A 285 -16.76 -10.59 26.73
C GLY A 285 -16.49 -9.26 25.98
N SER A 286 -17.52 -8.61 25.43
CA SER A 286 -17.40 -7.25 24.86
C SER A 286 -17.44 -6.16 25.95
N PRO A 287 -16.57 -5.13 25.90
CA PRO A 287 -16.72 -3.94 26.73
C PRO A 287 -18.08 -3.25 26.55
N GLU A 288 -18.66 -3.33 25.34
CA GLU A 288 -19.92 -2.69 24.98
C GLU A 288 -21.17 -3.41 25.54
N TYR A 289 -21.01 -4.62 26.13
CA TYR A 289 -22.13 -5.46 26.57
C TYR A 289 -22.99 -4.80 27.67
N ASN A 290 -22.35 -4.30 28.73
CA ASN A 290 -23.04 -3.74 29.90
C ASN A 290 -23.81 -2.46 29.56
N GLU A 291 -23.32 -1.66 28.61
CA GLU A 291 -23.92 -0.40 28.20
C GLU A 291 -25.03 -0.59 27.15
N LYS A 292 -24.82 -1.49 26.18
CA LYS A 292 -25.67 -1.57 24.97
C LYS A 292 -26.60 -2.76 24.94
N ILE A 293 -26.21 -3.90 25.51
CA ILE A 293 -26.97 -5.16 25.42
C ILE A 293 -27.75 -5.43 26.72
N LYS A 294 -27.10 -5.30 27.88
CA LYS A 294 -27.71 -5.56 29.19
C LYS A 294 -29.01 -4.76 29.45
N PRO A 295 -29.15 -3.48 29.03
CA PRO A 295 -30.43 -2.75 29.16
C PRO A 295 -31.51 -3.18 28.16
N LEU A 296 -31.13 -3.76 27.02
CA LEU A 296 -32.09 -4.30 26.05
C LEU A 296 -32.60 -5.68 26.51
N VAL A 297 -31.72 -6.56 26.98
CA VAL A 297 -32.09 -7.88 27.50
C VAL A 297 -33.18 -7.79 28.59
N ARG A 298 -33.04 -6.85 29.54
CA ARG A 298 -34.03 -6.64 30.61
C ARG A 298 -35.43 -6.29 30.08
N ARG A 299 -35.52 -5.59 28.95
CA ARG A 299 -36.78 -5.23 28.29
C ARG A 299 -37.43 -6.37 27.50
N VAL A 300 -36.73 -7.47 27.21
CA VAL A 300 -37.32 -8.62 26.49
C VAL A 300 -38.50 -9.23 27.27
N SER A 301 -38.45 -9.21 28.60
CA SER A 301 -39.56 -9.64 29.47
C SER A 301 -40.66 -8.59 29.68
N GLU A 302 -40.44 -7.35 29.24
CA GLU A 302 -41.36 -6.20 29.44
C GLU A 302 -42.10 -5.85 28.13
N THR A 303 -41.41 -5.92 26.99
CA THR A 303 -41.88 -5.50 25.66
C THR A 303 -41.24 -6.34 24.55
N SER A 304 -41.74 -7.56 24.35
CA SER A 304 -41.25 -8.53 23.35
C SER A 304 -41.56 -8.17 21.88
N THR A 305 -41.68 -6.89 21.50
CA THR A 305 -42.20 -6.52 20.16
C THR A 305 -41.24 -6.95 19.04
N THR A 306 -41.78 -7.33 17.89
CA THR A 306 -41.00 -7.79 16.72
C THR A 306 -39.91 -6.80 16.27
N GLU A 307 -40.16 -5.49 16.40
CA GLU A 307 -39.15 -4.46 16.14
C GLU A 307 -38.06 -4.43 17.22
N PHE A 308 -38.44 -4.52 18.49
CA PHE A 308 -37.52 -4.53 19.62
C PHE A 308 -36.57 -5.73 19.58
N LEU A 309 -37.09 -6.93 19.30
CA LEU A 309 -36.28 -8.15 19.19
C LEU A 309 -35.29 -8.07 18.02
N LYS A 310 -35.72 -7.57 16.85
CA LYS A 310 -34.82 -7.31 15.71
C LYS A 310 -33.72 -6.30 16.04
N LYS A 311 -34.02 -5.28 16.86
CA LYS A 311 -33.02 -4.32 17.35
C LYS A 311 -31.99 -4.98 18.27
N LEU A 312 -32.41 -5.86 19.18
CA LEU A 312 -31.49 -6.62 20.04
C LEU A 312 -30.55 -7.52 19.22
N ILE A 313 -31.07 -8.26 18.23
CA ILE A 313 -30.27 -9.04 17.28
C ILE A 313 -29.24 -8.13 16.58
N SER A 314 -29.72 -7.06 15.93
CA SER A 314 -28.88 -6.17 15.12
C SER A 314 -27.73 -5.53 15.92
N VAL A 315 -27.97 -5.08 17.15
CA VAL A 315 -26.92 -4.47 17.98
C VAL A 315 -25.92 -5.53 18.47
N SER A 316 -26.40 -6.71 18.89
CA SER A 316 -25.53 -7.77 19.42
C SER A 316 -24.66 -8.42 18.34
N ASP A 317 -25.26 -8.77 17.20
CA ASP A 317 -24.52 -9.33 16.06
C ASP A 317 -23.55 -8.29 15.49
N SER A 318 -23.89 -6.99 15.46
CA SER A 318 -22.94 -5.95 15.05
C SER A 318 -21.70 -5.88 15.95
N ILE A 319 -21.84 -6.12 17.25
CA ILE A 319 -20.71 -6.15 18.20
C ILE A 319 -19.86 -7.42 17.96
N TYR A 320 -20.49 -8.58 17.77
CA TYR A 320 -19.79 -9.83 17.46
C TYR A 320 -19.05 -9.78 16.12
N LEU A 321 -19.72 -9.33 15.05
CA LEU A 321 -19.15 -9.24 13.70
C LEU A 321 -18.01 -8.21 13.59
N LYS A 322 -18.08 -7.11 14.36
CA LYS A 322 -17.02 -6.11 14.47
C LYS A 322 -15.71 -6.73 14.99
N GLU A 323 -15.78 -7.48 16.09
CA GLU A 323 -14.59 -8.16 16.61
C GLU A 323 -14.17 -9.31 15.68
N LYS A 324 -15.11 -10.12 15.17
CA LYS A 324 -14.79 -11.25 14.28
C LYS A 324 -13.98 -10.81 13.05
N ARG A 325 -14.40 -9.73 12.37
CA ARG A 325 -13.67 -9.15 11.22
C ARG A 325 -12.23 -8.75 11.57
N LYS A 326 -12.01 -8.25 12.79
CA LYS A 326 -10.69 -7.88 13.31
C LYS A 326 -9.82 -9.12 13.61
N VAL A 327 -10.42 -10.23 14.05
CA VAL A 327 -9.72 -11.52 14.17
C VAL A 327 -9.39 -12.12 12.81
N ASP A 328 -10.36 -12.13 11.88
CA ASP A 328 -10.18 -12.63 10.52
C ASP A 328 -9.08 -11.86 9.78
N ALA A 329 -9.03 -10.52 9.90
CA ALA A 329 -8.00 -9.70 9.25
C ALA A 329 -6.57 -10.11 9.62
N VAL A 330 -6.26 -10.22 10.92
CA VAL A 330 -4.91 -10.64 11.38
C VAL A 330 -4.62 -12.10 11.04
N PHE A 331 -5.64 -12.96 11.01
CA PHE A 331 -5.49 -14.36 10.56
C PHE A 331 -5.13 -14.45 9.06
N GLU A 332 -5.74 -13.64 8.20
CA GLU A 332 -5.45 -13.64 6.76
C GLU A 332 -4.06 -13.05 6.43
N GLU A 333 -3.59 -12.06 7.21
CA GLU A 333 -2.21 -11.56 7.13
C GLU A 333 -1.15 -12.63 7.48
N LEU A 334 -1.43 -13.47 8.48
CA LEU A 334 -0.48 -14.39 9.13
C LEU A 334 -0.06 -15.62 8.30
N LYS A 335 -0.65 -15.82 7.12
CA LYS A 335 -0.76 -17.10 6.37
C LYS A 335 0.54 -17.89 6.19
N SER A 336 0.87 -18.63 7.24
CA SER A 336 2.00 -19.55 7.37
C SER A 336 1.46 -20.92 7.75
N LYS A 337 1.83 -21.94 6.97
CA LYS A 337 1.04 -23.17 6.75
C LYS A 337 0.89 -24.10 7.97
N ASN A 338 1.53 -23.80 9.08
CA ASN A 338 1.68 -24.74 10.21
C ASN A 338 0.62 -24.60 11.31
N LYS A 339 -0.10 -23.47 11.40
CA LYS A 339 -1.17 -23.24 12.41
C LYS A 339 -2.52 -22.83 11.83
N GLU A 340 -2.65 -22.74 10.51
CA GLU A 340 -3.83 -22.22 9.80
C GLU A 340 -5.12 -22.95 10.20
N ASN A 341 -5.09 -24.29 10.24
CA ASN A 341 -6.25 -25.11 10.63
C ASN A 341 -6.65 -24.97 12.10
N GLU A 342 -5.68 -24.80 13.02
CA GLU A 342 -5.95 -24.66 14.46
C GLU A 342 -6.69 -23.33 14.72
N PHE A 343 -6.09 -22.23 14.27
CA PHE A 343 -6.69 -20.91 14.45
C PHE A 343 -8.02 -20.79 13.70
N ARG A 344 -8.15 -21.27 12.45
CA ARG A 344 -9.43 -21.18 11.74
C ARG A 344 -10.54 -21.97 12.43
N THR A 345 -10.22 -23.11 13.04
CA THR A 345 -11.16 -23.87 13.87
C THR A 345 -11.58 -23.07 15.11
N ARG A 346 -10.62 -22.48 15.85
CA ARG A 346 -10.91 -21.62 17.00
C ARG A 346 -11.76 -20.39 16.63
N ILE A 347 -11.46 -19.71 15.52
CA ILE A 347 -12.22 -18.55 15.01
C ILE A 347 -13.65 -18.93 14.62
N ASN A 348 -13.86 -20.10 14.01
CA ASN A 348 -15.18 -20.58 13.61
C ASN A 348 -16.02 -21.02 14.81
N ASN A 349 -15.40 -21.64 15.83
CA ASN A 349 -16.08 -22.15 17.01
C ASN A 349 -16.27 -21.10 18.13
N ALA A 350 -15.66 -19.91 17.99
CA ALA A 350 -15.77 -18.83 18.97
C ALA A 350 -17.21 -18.25 19.02
N ARG A 351 -18.02 -18.76 19.94
CA ARG A 351 -19.45 -18.44 20.10
C ARG A 351 -19.75 -17.04 20.68
N ASN A 352 -18.74 -16.30 21.14
CA ASN A 352 -18.89 -14.93 21.64
C ASN A 352 -17.62 -14.07 21.46
N VAL A 353 -17.71 -12.77 21.78
CA VAL A 353 -16.62 -11.79 21.70
C VAL A 353 -15.47 -12.08 22.65
N GLY A 354 -15.72 -12.64 23.85
CA GLY A 354 -14.67 -13.05 24.79
C GLY A 354 -13.70 -14.06 24.18
N LEU A 355 -14.23 -15.13 23.59
CA LEU A 355 -13.47 -16.15 22.89
C LEU A 355 -12.72 -15.58 21.67
N LEU A 356 -13.36 -14.70 20.89
CA LEU A 356 -12.70 -14.01 19.77
C LEU A 356 -11.51 -13.16 20.24
N ARG A 357 -11.60 -12.51 21.41
CA ARG A 357 -10.51 -11.66 21.95
C ARG A 357 -9.32 -12.47 22.47
N ASP A 358 -9.52 -13.66 23.05
CA ASP A 358 -8.40 -14.55 23.41
C ASP A 358 -7.69 -15.09 22.15
N VAL A 359 -8.46 -15.48 21.13
CA VAL A 359 -7.92 -15.91 19.82
C VAL A 359 -7.16 -14.76 19.13
N TYR A 360 -7.68 -13.52 19.18
CA TYR A 360 -6.99 -12.34 18.68
C TYR A 360 -5.64 -12.12 19.38
N ALA A 361 -5.59 -12.23 20.71
CA ALA A 361 -4.36 -12.09 21.48
C ALA A 361 -3.29 -13.16 21.15
N ASP A 362 -3.71 -14.39 20.85
CA ASP A 362 -2.81 -15.47 20.41
C ASP A 362 -2.29 -15.25 18.98
N LEU A 363 -3.16 -14.82 18.05
CA LEU A 363 -2.77 -14.46 16.68
C LEU A 363 -1.75 -13.33 16.68
N VAL A 364 -1.99 -12.26 17.45
CA VAL A 364 -1.07 -11.13 17.55
C VAL A 364 0.29 -11.54 18.15
N THR A 365 0.34 -12.51 19.08
CA THR A 365 1.60 -13.11 19.55
C THR A 365 2.37 -13.81 18.43
N GLU A 366 1.70 -14.51 17.51
CA GLU A 366 2.39 -15.10 16.35
C GLU A 366 2.80 -14.04 15.31
N LYS A 367 2.01 -12.95 15.13
CA LYS A 367 2.37 -11.84 14.24
C LYS A 367 3.63 -11.12 14.74
N ILE A 368 3.73 -10.88 16.05
CA ILE A 368 4.92 -10.28 16.65
C ILE A 368 6.16 -11.13 16.37
N LYS A 369 6.10 -12.47 16.42
CA LYS A 369 7.25 -13.33 16.08
C LYS A 369 7.67 -13.23 14.61
N GLN A 370 6.71 -13.20 13.68
CA GLN A 370 7.02 -12.99 12.26
C GLN A 370 7.70 -11.63 12.03
N VAL A 371 7.14 -10.56 12.60
CA VAL A 371 7.73 -9.21 12.48
C VAL A 371 9.09 -9.13 13.19
N GLN A 372 9.31 -9.84 14.30
CA GLN A 372 10.63 -9.95 14.95
C GLN A 372 11.67 -10.59 14.03
N GLU A 373 11.32 -11.64 13.29
CA GLU A 373 12.21 -12.26 12.30
C GLU A 373 12.51 -11.31 11.12
N GLU A 374 11.50 -10.59 10.61
CA GLU A 374 11.70 -9.56 9.60
C GLU A 374 12.58 -8.39 10.07
N VAL A 375 12.38 -7.93 11.31
CA VAL A 375 13.20 -6.89 11.96
C VAL A 375 14.64 -7.37 12.11
N LYS A 376 14.87 -8.59 12.57
CA LYS A 376 16.24 -9.12 12.70
C LYS A 376 16.94 -9.21 11.34
N ASN A 377 16.26 -9.73 10.32
CA ASN A 377 16.74 -9.72 8.93
C ASN A 377 16.97 -8.30 8.37
N SER A 378 16.32 -7.28 8.92
CA SER A 378 16.54 -5.87 8.57
C SER A 378 17.76 -5.27 9.26
N ILE A 379 17.92 -5.55 10.57
CA ILE A 379 19.07 -5.14 11.38
C ILE A 379 20.37 -5.80 10.87
N ASP A 380 20.32 -7.05 10.42
CA ASP A 380 21.51 -7.73 9.92
C ASP A 380 22.05 -7.10 8.62
N LYS A 381 21.23 -6.34 7.89
CA LYS A 381 21.70 -5.49 6.77
C LYS A 381 22.45 -4.24 7.25
N THR A 382 22.18 -3.71 8.44
CA THR A 382 22.88 -2.51 8.93
C THR A 382 24.26 -2.82 9.51
N ASN A 383 24.66 -4.09 9.59
CA ASN A 383 26.02 -4.51 9.95
C ASN A 383 27.08 -3.70 9.15
N GLY A 384 27.86 -2.89 9.87
CA GLY A 384 28.82 -1.93 9.29
C GLY A 384 28.41 -0.46 9.37
N SER A 385 27.21 -0.13 9.85
CA SER A 385 26.92 1.19 10.42
C SER A 385 27.29 1.23 11.90
N ASP A 386 27.44 2.44 12.43
CA ASP A 386 27.73 2.68 13.84
C ASP A 386 26.49 2.37 14.72
N ASP A 387 25.28 2.58 14.17
CA ASP A 387 23.99 2.31 14.81
C ASP A 387 23.64 0.82 14.96
N TYR A 388 24.37 -0.10 14.30
CA TYR A 388 24.06 -1.54 14.30
C TYR A 388 23.92 -2.12 15.73
N ASN A 389 24.75 -1.67 16.66
CA ASN A 389 24.69 -2.11 18.06
C ASN A 389 23.50 -1.50 18.83
N ASP A 390 23.11 -0.26 18.52
CA ASP A 390 21.91 0.37 19.08
C ASP A 390 20.64 -0.32 18.58
N PHE A 391 20.53 -0.60 17.28
CA PHE A 391 19.40 -1.33 16.72
C PHE A 391 19.25 -2.75 17.31
N ASN A 392 20.34 -3.50 17.48
CA ASN A 392 20.28 -4.81 18.16
C ASN A 392 19.87 -4.66 19.64
N SER A 393 20.30 -3.59 20.33
CA SER A 393 19.94 -3.33 21.74
C SER A 393 18.47 -2.94 21.90
N LYS A 394 17.96 -2.06 21.03
CA LYS A 394 16.53 -1.72 20.91
C LYS A 394 15.69 -2.98 20.63
N PHE A 395 16.11 -3.80 19.67
CA PHE A 395 15.42 -5.05 19.33
C PHE A 395 15.36 -6.04 20.49
N ALA A 396 16.48 -6.24 21.20
CA ALA A 396 16.52 -7.08 22.39
C ALA A 396 15.54 -6.57 23.47
N ALA A 397 15.56 -5.28 23.79
CA ALA A 397 14.65 -4.70 24.79
C ALA A 397 13.17 -4.84 24.42
N ILE A 398 12.80 -4.66 23.14
CA ILE A 398 11.42 -4.88 22.65
C ILE A 398 11.05 -6.36 22.73
N LYS A 399 11.96 -7.26 22.35
CA LYS A 399 11.74 -8.71 22.41
C LYS A 399 11.59 -9.21 23.84
N ASP A 400 12.48 -8.83 24.75
CA ASP A 400 12.44 -9.26 26.15
C ASP A 400 11.15 -8.77 26.83
N LYS A 401 10.68 -7.55 26.51
CA LYS A 401 9.38 -7.07 26.95
C LYS A 401 8.23 -7.94 26.45
N ASN A 402 8.19 -8.27 25.15
CA ASN A 402 7.20 -9.18 24.58
C ASN A 402 7.22 -10.57 25.24
N ASP A 403 8.40 -11.16 25.39
CA ASP A 403 8.54 -12.51 25.91
C ASP A 403 8.14 -12.59 27.39
N ASN A 404 8.31 -11.49 28.15
CA ASN A 404 7.71 -11.30 29.47
C ASN A 404 6.17 -11.20 29.40
N THR A 405 5.58 -10.36 28.54
CA THR A 405 4.11 -10.26 28.37
C THR A 405 3.47 -11.61 27.99
N VAL A 406 4.10 -12.37 27.08
CA VAL A 406 3.65 -13.71 26.67
C VAL A 406 3.76 -14.73 27.81
N SER A 407 4.87 -14.70 28.57
CA SER A 407 5.05 -15.55 29.75
C SER A 407 4.03 -15.23 30.84
N GLN A 408 3.77 -13.94 31.08
CA GLN A 408 2.77 -13.49 32.05
C GLN A 408 1.35 -13.90 31.65
N LYS A 409 0.97 -13.82 30.36
CA LYS A 409 -0.32 -14.37 29.87
C LYS A 409 -0.47 -15.84 30.26
N LYS A 410 0.58 -16.64 30.04
CA LYS A 410 0.54 -18.07 30.38
C LYS A 410 0.39 -18.28 31.90
N VAL A 411 1.18 -17.59 32.72
CA VAL A 411 1.08 -17.69 34.19
C VAL A 411 -0.31 -17.30 34.67
N ASP A 412 -0.91 -16.24 34.13
CA ASP A 412 -2.25 -15.80 34.50
C ASP A 412 -3.35 -16.77 34.06
N LYS A 413 -3.22 -17.40 32.88
CA LYS A 413 -4.15 -18.43 32.40
C LYS A 413 -4.01 -19.73 33.19
N ASP A 414 -2.79 -20.21 33.43
CA ASP A 414 -2.52 -21.40 34.26
C ASP A 414 -3.02 -21.20 35.70
N ALA A 415 -2.84 -20.01 36.28
CA ALA A 415 -3.34 -19.64 37.61
C ALA A 415 -4.87 -19.55 37.64
N PHE A 416 -5.50 -18.99 36.60
CA PHE A 416 -6.96 -18.96 36.48
C PHE A 416 -7.55 -20.37 36.33
N ASP A 417 -7.05 -21.16 35.38
CA ASP A 417 -7.50 -22.54 35.16
C ASP A 417 -7.27 -23.40 36.40
N LYS A 418 -6.22 -23.12 37.19
CA LYS A 418 -6.04 -23.75 38.51
C LYS A 418 -7.13 -23.32 39.50
N LYS A 419 -7.38 -22.02 39.70
CA LYS A 419 -8.50 -21.55 40.55
C LYS A 419 -9.81 -22.20 40.15
N TRP A 420 -10.09 -22.33 38.85
CA TRP A 420 -11.34 -22.89 38.33
C TRP A 420 -11.46 -24.41 38.52
N ARG A 421 -10.35 -25.16 38.37
CA ARG A 421 -10.30 -26.60 38.70
C ARG A 421 -10.42 -26.84 40.21
N ASP A 422 -9.69 -26.08 41.02
CA ASP A 422 -9.72 -26.16 42.49
C ASP A 422 -11.11 -25.76 43.02
N PHE A 423 -11.79 -24.80 42.39
CA PHE A 423 -13.18 -24.45 42.64
C PHE A 423 -14.14 -25.63 42.44
N GLY A 424 -13.97 -26.43 41.39
CA GLY A 424 -14.75 -27.65 41.18
C GLY A 424 -14.48 -28.74 42.23
N ALA A 425 -13.23 -28.88 42.68
CA ALA A 425 -12.81 -29.93 43.60
C ALA A 425 -13.08 -29.64 45.08
N ASN A 426 -13.05 -28.37 45.50
CA ASN A 426 -13.05 -28.02 46.92
C ASN A 426 -14.45 -27.62 47.44
N GLN A 427 -14.99 -28.45 48.36
CA GLN A 427 -16.26 -28.17 49.05
C GLN A 427 -16.15 -27.07 50.12
N LYS A 428 -14.93 -26.70 50.55
CA LYS A 428 -14.72 -25.73 51.63
C LYS A 428 -14.54 -24.29 51.14
N SER A 429 -15.62 -23.53 51.25
CA SER A 429 -15.68 -22.11 51.64
C SER A 429 -14.91 -21.03 50.85
N VAL A 430 -14.16 -21.33 49.78
CA VAL A 430 -13.66 -20.28 48.88
C VAL A 430 -14.82 -19.72 48.07
N LYS A 431 -15.34 -18.56 48.50
CA LYS A 431 -16.28 -17.76 47.69
C LYS A 431 -15.51 -17.15 46.51
N ILE A 432 -16.06 -17.27 45.31
CA ILE A 432 -15.56 -16.59 44.12
C ILE A 432 -16.69 -15.69 43.63
N ASP A 433 -16.43 -14.39 43.54
CA ASP A 433 -17.27 -13.51 42.74
C ASP A 433 -16.89 -13.72 41.27
N ILE A 434 -17.81 -14.32 40.51
CA ILE A 434 -17.58 -14.70 39.10
C ILE A 434 -17.29 -13.45 38.27
N LYS A 435 -17.98 -12.34 38.56
CA LYS A 435 -17.81 -11.07 37.86
C LYS A 435 -16.46 -10.45 38.21
N GLU A 436 -16.08 -10.41 39.49
CA GLU A 436 -14.82 -9.80 39.90
C GLU A 436 -13.60 -10.52 39.28
N GLU A 437 -13.61 -11.85 39.22
CA GLU A 437 -12.54 -12.62 38.56
C GLU A 437 -12.59 -12.44 37.03
N LYS A 438 -13.77 -12.48 36.39
CA LYS A 438 -13.93 -12.21 34.95
C LYS A 438 -13.42 -10.82 34.56
N ASP A 439 -13.82 -9.77 35.28
CA ASP A 439 -13.43 -8.39 34.98
C ASP A 439 -11.92 -8.18 35.18
N LYS A 440 -11.28 -8.83 36.16
CA LYS A 440 -9.81 -8.87 36.28
C LYS A 440 -9.13 -9.56 35.09
N GLN A 441 -9.65 -10.68 34.61
CA GLN A 441 -9.10 -11.36 33.42
C GLN A 441 -9.28 -10.52 32.15
N ARG A 442 -10.41 -9.81 32.02
CA ARG A 442 -10.69 -8.88 30.92
C ARG A 442 -9.78 -7.65 30.95
N GLU A 443 -9.46 -7.13 32.13
CA GLU A 443 -8.51 -6.04 32.32
C GLU A 443 -7.09 -6.47 31.93
N LYS A 444 -6.63 -7.63 32.42
CA LYS A 444 -5.34 -8.22 32.01
C LYS A 444 -5.26 -8.42 30.50
N LEU A 445 -6.28 -8.99 29.87
CA LEU A 445 -6.35 -9.15 28.43
C LEU A 445 -6.36 -7.77 27.70
N ALA A 446 -7.03 -6.76 28.25
CA ALA A 446 -7.03 -5.41 27.67
C ALA A 446 -5.66 -4.70 27.81
N ILE A 447 -4.91 -4.96 28.87
CA ILE A 447 -3.52 -4.50 29.04
C ILE A 447 -2.61 -5.23 28.05
N GLN A 448 -2.67 -6.57 28.00
CA GLN A 448 -1.88 -7.38 27.05
C GLN A 448 -2.09 -6.94 25.60
N LEU A 449 -3.34 -6.70 25.18
CA LEU A 449 -3.65 -6.24 23.82
C LEU A 449 -3.09 -4.84 23.50
N LYS A 450 -2.96 -3.96 24.50
CA LYS A 450 -2.29 -2.65 24.34
C LYS A 450 -0.77 -2.81 24.26
N GLU A 451 -0.18 -3.63 25.13
CA GLU A 451 1.26 -3.91 25.12
C GLU A 451 1.70 -4.55 23.80
N GLN A 452 0.93 -5.50 23.27
CA GLN A 452 1.15 -6.12 21.98
C GLN A 452 1.03 -5.13 20.82
N ALA A 453 0.06 -4.21 20.84
CA ALA A 453 -0.07 -3.17 19.81
C ALA A 453 1.15 -2.23 19.80
N VAL A 454 1.58 -1.76 20.97
CA VAL A 454 2.81 -0.95 21.12
C VAL A 454 4.04 -1.74 20.70
N THR A 455 4.10 -3.05 20.97
CA THR A 455 5.21 -3.92 20.56
C THR A 455 5.29 -4.03 19.03
N LEU A 456 4.17 -4.19 18.34
CA LEU A 456 4.14 -4.18 16.87
C LEU A 456 4.59 -2.81 16.31
N GLU A 457 4.05 -1.71 16.83
CA GLU A 457 4.43 -0.35 16.42
C GLU A 457 5.94 -0.09 16.60
N GLN A 458 6.51 -0.50 17.73
CA GLN A 458 7.95 -0.38 18.00
C GLN A 458 8.81 -1.25 17.06
N LEU A 459 8.35 -2.45 16.70
CA LEU A 459 9.03 -3.31 15.74
C LEU A 459 8.93 -2.78 14.31
N GLU A 460 7.76 -2.30 13.89
CA GLU A 460 7.54 -1.74 12.54
C GLU A 460 8.35 -0.44 12.34
N ALA A 461 8.43 0.42 13.36
CA ALA A 461 9.32 1.59 13.35
C ALA A 461 10.80 1.19 13.21
N LEU A 462 11.27 0.23 14.01
CA LEU A 462 12.66 -0.27 13.96
C LEU A 462 12.99 -0.95 12.61
N LYS A 463 12.01 -1.64 12.00
CA LYS A 463 12.10 -2.17 10.63
C LYS A 463 12.26 -1.05 9.61
N GLN A 464 11.57 0.08 9.78
CA GLN A 464 11.66 1.23 8.89
C GLN A 464 13.01 1.97 9.04
N GLU A 465 13.44 2.28 10.27
CA GLU A 465 14.75 2.91 10.55
C GLU A 465 15.91 2.13 9.90
N THR A 466 15.93 0.81 10.11
CA THR A 466 17.00 -0.07 9.62
C THR A 466 17.00 -0.24 8.10
N ASN A 467 15.84 -0.34 7.45
CA ASN A 467 15.78 -0.36 5.97
C ASN A 467 16.16 0.99 5.36
N ASN A 468 15.77 2.13 5.96
CA ASN A 468 16.14 3.46 5.48
C ASN A 468 17.66 3.63 5.46
N LEU A 469 18.36 3.29 6.56
CA LEU A 469 19.81 3.42 6.64
C LEU A 469 20.55 2.55 5.60
N TYR A 470 20.05 1.33 5.35
CA TYR A 470 20.58 0.47 4.28
C TYR A 470 20.34 1.05 2.88
N LEU A 471 19.17 1.64 2.62
CA LEU A 471 18.83 2.26 1.34
C LEU A 471 19.70 3.50 1.07
N GLU A 472 19.93 4.35 2.08
CA GLU A 472 20.82 5.51 1.96
C GLU A 472 22.25 5.09 1.59
N GLU A 473 22.82 4.09 2.26
CA GLU A 473 24.17 3.63 1.94
C GLU A 473 24.24 2.91 0.58
N SER A 474 23.16 2.20 0.21
CA SER A 474 22.97 1.62 -1.13
C SER A 474 23.04 2.69 -2.21
N ASP A 475 22.30 3.80 -2.06
CA ASP A 475 22.29 4.87 -3.08
C ASP A 475 23.58 5.70 -3.12
N LYS A 476 24.25 5.92 -1.98
CA LYS A 476 25.63 6.46 -1.95
C LYS A 476 26.59 5.56 -2.74
N THR A 477 26.58 4.26 -2.46
CA THR A 477 27.41 3.24 -3.12
C THR A 477 27.13 3.19 -4.63
N ARG A 478 25.85 3.17 -5.01
CA ARG A 478 25.40 3.17 -6.41
C ARG A 478 25.81 4.44 -7.16
N THR A 479 25.83 5.59 -6.48
CA THR A 479 26.30 6.86 -7.06
C THR A 479 27.79 6.80 -7.38
N LEU A 480 28.62 6.26 -6.48
CA LEU A 480 30.07 6.07 -6.70
C LEU A 480 30.38 5.03 -7.79
N ILE A 481 29.60 3.94 -7.87
CA ILE A 481 29.72 3.00 -9.00
C ILE A 481 29.33 3.69 -10.32
N ASN A 482 28.38 4.62 -10.28
CA ASN A 482 27.92 5.32 -11.47
C ASN A 482 28.90 6.38 -11.99
N SER A 483 29.82 6.92 -11.19
CA SER A 483 30.84 7.87 -11.64
C SER A 483 32.07 7.23 -12.29
N ILE A 484 32.21 5.89 -12.26
CA ILE A 484 33.24 5.15 -13.00
C ILE A 484 33.05 5.36 -14.52
N ASP A 485 34.12 5.76 -15.23
CA ASP A 485 34.12 5.98 -16.69
C ASP A 485 34.23 4.62 -17.44
N SER A 486 34.97 3.64 -16.90
CA SER A 486 35.11 2.31 -17.52
C SER A 486 33.85 1.46 -17.38
N HIS A 487 33.14 1.23 -18.50
CA HIS A 487 31.99 0.32 -18.57
C HIS A 487 32.27 -1.09 -18.01
N ILE A 488 33.48 -1.63 -18.17
CA ILE A 488 33.84 -2.97 -17.67
C ILE A 488 33.92 -2.96 -16.13
N ASN A 489 34.62 -1.98 -15.55
CA ASN A 489 34.76 -1.83 -14.10
C ASN A 489 33.39 -1.55 -13.45
N LYS A 490 32.63 -0.63 -14.04
CA LYS A 490 31.29 -0.25 -13.61
C LYS A 490 30.32 -1.43 -13.61
N ASN A 491 30.25 -2.20 -14.69
CA ASN A 491 29.40 -3.39 -14.77
C ASN A 491 29.82 -4.46 -13.75
N LYS A 492 31.12 -4.69 -13.56
CA LYS A 492 31.62 -5.60 -12.51
C LYS A 492 31.16 -5.16 -11.12
N LYS A 493 31.31 -3.87 -10.77
CA LYS A 493 30.86 -3.35 -9.47
C LYS A 493 29.34 -3.36 -9.29
N LEU A 494 28.56 -3.18 -10.36
CA LEU A 494 27.10 -3.37 -10.30
C LEU A 494 26.70 -4.84 -9.98
N GLU A 495 27.44 -5.83 -10.48
CA GLU A 495 27.20 -7.25 -10.15
C GLU A 495 27.67 -7.67 -8.76
N GLU A 496 28.67 -6.98 -8.19
CA GLU A 496 29.04 -7.10 -6.78
C GLU A 496 27.99 -6.43 -5.88
N PHE A 497 27.55 -5.22 -6.22
CA PHE A 497 26.54 -4.44 -5.51
C PHE A 497 25.19 -5.19 -5.40
N LYS A 498 24.73 -5.83 -6.47
CA LYS A 498 23.53 -6.70 -6.46
C LYS A 498 23.59 -7.86 -5.44
N LYS A 499 24.78 -8.22 -4.97
CA LYS A 499 25.03 -9.33 -4.04
C LYS A 499 25.37 -8.86 -2.63
N ALA A 500 25.52 -7.55 -2.42
CA ALA A 500 25.71 -6.98 -1.09
C ALA A 500 24.50 -7.29 -0.21
N ARG A 501 24.76 -7.76 1.02
CA ARG A 501 23.73 -8.06 2.01
C ARG A 501 23.74 -7.10 3.19
N ASP A 502 24.82 -6.35 3.38
CA ASP A 502 25.01 -5.43 4.50
C ASP A 502 25.77 -4.14 4.14
N ILE A 503 25.67 -3.15 5.01
CA ILE A 503 26.36 -1.86 4.93
C ILE A 503 27.88 -2.03 4.86
N LYS A 504 28.45 -3.01 5.56
CA LYS A 504 29.89 -3.34 5.52
C LYS A 504 30.34 -3.71 4.11
N THR A 505 29.56 -4.52 3.40
CA THR A 505 29.82 -4.89 2.00
C THR A 505 29.62 -3.70 1.07
N LEU A 506 28.57 -2.89 1.28
CA LEU A 506 28.32 -1.67 0.51
C LEU A 506 29.49 -0.67 0.64
N LYS A 507 29.91 -0.32 1.87
CA LYS A 507 31.06 0.55 2.15
C LYS A 507 32.35 0.06 1.47
N LYS A 508 32.61 -1.25 1.48
CA LYS A 508 33.75 -1.83 0.76
C LYS A 508 33.65 -1.61 -0.75
N ILE A 509 32.49 -1.88 -1.36
CA ILE A 509 32.27 -1.68 -2.80
C ILE A 509 32.36 -0.19 -3.16
N ALA A 510 31.88 0.71 -2.31
CA ALA A 510 31.95 2.16 -2.48
C ALA A 510 33.40 2.66 -2.50
N GLU A 511 34.25 2.22 -1.56
CA GLU A 511 35.66 2.60 -1.51
C GLU A 511 36.44 2.00 -2.69
N GLU A 512 36.19 0.75 -3.07
CA GLU A 512 36.80 0.16 -4.28
C GLU A 512 36.34 0.85 -5.57
N ALA A 513 35.09 1.33 -5.64
CA ALA A 513 34.58 2.12 -6.78
C ALA A 513 35.22 3.51 -6.85
N LYS A 514 35.39 4.17 -5.70
CA LYS A 514 36.10 5.45 -5.58
C LYS A 514 37.56 5.31 -6.04
N GLN A 515 38.29 4.31 -5.58
CA GLN A 515 39.69 4.06 -5.97
C GLN A 515 39.84 3.79 -7.47
N ILE A 516 38.89 3.09 -8.09
CA ILE A 516 38.83 2.92 -9.56
C ILE A 516 38.69 4.29 -10.24
N LYS A 517 37.77 5.15 -9.78
CA LYS A 517 37.56 6.47 -10.39
C LYS A 517 38.74 7.42 -10.19
N GLU A 518 39.35 7.43 -9.00
CA GLU A 518 40.57 8.20 -8.73
C GLU A 518 41.73 7.78 -9.64
N ALA A 519 41.88 6.49 -9.94
CA ALA A 519 42.86 5.99 -10.91
C ALA A 519 42.51 6.37 -12.36
N GLU A 520 41.23 6.31 -12.76
CA GLU A 520 40.77 6.72 -14.09
C GLU A 520 40.98 8.22 -14.36
N ASP A 521 40.65 9.09 -13.39
CA ASP A 521 40.86 10.54 -13.52
C ASP A 521 42.35 10.92 -13.46
N LEU A 522 43.17 10.19 -12.69
CA LEU A 522 44.63 10.36 -12.69
C LEU A 522 45.25 9.99 -14.05
N GLU A 523 44.89 8.85 -14.64
CA GLU A 523 45.46 8.44 -15.93
C GLU A 523 45.01 9.35 -17.09
N LYS A 524 43.77 9.85 -17.00
CA LYS A 524 43.22 10.91 -17.86
C LYS A 524 43.98 12.22 -17.72
N ALA A 525 44.33 12.63 -16.49
CA ALA A 525 45.16 13.80 -16.23
C ALA A 525 46.60 13.64 -16.76
N LYS A 526 47.22 12.47 -16.63
CA LYS A 526 48.53 12.18 -17.27
C LYS A 526 48.46 12.29 -18.78
N SER A 527 47.46 11.65 -19.41
CA SER A 527 47.28 11.69 -20.87
C SER A 527 47.00 13.11 -21.36
N GLY A 528 46.21 13.88 -20.62
CA GLY A 528 45.95 15.29 -20.89
C GLY A 528 47.21 16.15 -20.78
N ALA A 529 47.96 16.02 -19.68
CA ALA A 529 49.17 16.80 -19.43
C ALA A 529 50.26 16.49 -20.47
N ALA A 530 50.51 15.22 -20.77
CA ALA A 530 51.46 14.82 -21.81
C ALA A 530 51.11 15.41 -23.19
N LYS A 531 49.82 15.43 -23.56
CA LYS A 531 49.33 16.07 -24.80
C LYS A 531 49.47 17.59 -24.76
N ALA A 532 49.11 18.24 -23.65
CA ALA A 532 49.22 19.69 -23.49
C ALA A 532 50.67 20.16 -23.60
N VAL A 533 51.61 19.47 -22.93
CA VAL A 533 53.05 19.73 -23.07
C VAL A 533 53.51 19.46 -24.51
N GLN A 534 53.10 18.36 -25.14
CA GLN A 534 53.45 18.07 -26.54
C GLN A 534 52.95 19.15 -27.51
N SER A 535 51.75 19.70 -27.31
CA SER A 535 51.26 20.83 -28.11
C SER A 535 51.96 22.16 -27.78
N ALA A 536 52.57 22.31 -26.60
CA ALA A 536 53.44 23.43 -26.29
C ALA A 536 54.86 23.32 -26.91
N PHE A 537 55.18 22.25 -27.66
CA PHE A 537 56.45 22.12 -28.37
C PHE A 537 56.66 23.30 -29.33
N GLY A 538 57.78 24.00 -29.19
CA GLY A 538 58.06 25.29 -29.86
C GLY A 538 57.96 26.51 -28.94
N SER A 539 57.36 26.38 -27.75
CA SER A 539 57.41 27.44 -26.72
C SER A 539 58.82 27.62 -26.15
N ILE A 540 59.16 28.85 -25.78
CA ILE A 540 60.33 29.20 -24.96
C ILE A 540 60.29 28.50 -23.59
N LYS A 541 59.08 28.17 -23.08
CA LYS A 541 58.87 27.45 -21.82
C LYS A 541 58.74 25.94 -21.99
N TYR A 542 59.00 25.38 -23.18
CA TYR A 542 58.78 23.94 -23.39
C TYR A 542 59.58 23.07 -22.42
N ASP A 543 60.84 23.43 -22.13
CA ASP A 543 61.69 22.71 -21.17
C ASP A 543 61.22 22.88 -19.71
N GLU A 544 60.63 24.03 -19.37
CA GLU A 544 59.95 24.27 -18.09
C GLU A 544 58.73 23.35 -17.96
N TYR A 545 57.90 23.25 -19.00
CA TYR A 545 56.73 22.38 -19.02
C TYR A 545 57.07 20.88 -19.04
N GLN A 546 58.15 20.47 -19.71
CA GLN A 546 58.69 19.10 -19.61
C GLN A 546 59.19 18.78 -18.20
N LYS A 547 59.90 19.72 -17.57
CA LYS A 547 60.34 19.56 -16.18
C LYS A 547 59.15 19.47 -15.22
N MET A 548 58.14 20.33 -15.36
CA MET A 548 56.90 20.27 -14.58
C MET A 548 56.16 18.93 -14.76
N LEU A 549 56.17 18.34 -15.96
CA LEU A 549 55.56 17.03 -16.22
C LEU A 549 56.25 15.90 -15.43
N MET A 550 57.57 15.97 -15.29
CA MET A 550 58.35 15.01 -14.48
C MET A 550 58.16 15.27 -12.98
N GLU A 551 58.24 16.53 -12.54
CA GLU A 551 58.08 16.94 -11.12
C GLU A 551 56.63 16.80 -10.61
N ALA A 552 55.65 16.64 -11.50
CA ALA A 552 54.29 16.31 -11.15
C ALA A 552 54.19 14.93 -10.46
N ASN A 553 54.98 13.92 -10.86
CA ASN A 553 55.08 12.62 -10.19
C ASN A 553 53.72 12.00 -9.75
N ASN A 554 52.75 11.93 -10.66
CA ASN A 554 51.37 11.43 -10.43
C ASN A 554 50.47 12.30 -9.52
N ASP A 555 50.88 13.52 -9.17
CA ASP A 555 50.03 14.52 -8.50
C ASP A 555 48.99 15.07 -9.49
N ILE A 556 47.72 14.69 -9.29
CA ILE A 556 46.61 15.07 -10.16
C ILE A 556 46.34 16.59 -10.17
N VAL A 557 46.71 17.32 -9.12
CA VAL A 557 46.54 18.79 -9.07
C VAL A 557 47.55 19.46 -9.99
N LYS A 558 48.83 19.08 -9.86
CA LYS A 558 49.92 19.59 -10.73
C LYS A 558 49.71 19.21 -12.19
N LEU A 559 49.23 17.99 -12.48
CA LEU A 559 48.92 17.57 -13.84
C LEU A 559 47.81 18.43 -14.47
N ASN A 560 46.75 18.75 -13.72
CA ASN A 560 45.67 19.62 -14.20
C ASN A 560 46.10 21.10 -14.32
N GLU A 561 46.97 21.59 -13.44
CA GLU A 561 47.57 22.92 -13.58
C GLU A 561 48.46 23.00 -14.84
N LEU A 562 49.26 21.97 -15.11
CA LEU A 562 50.10 21.89 -16.31
C LEU A 562 49.27 21.80 -17.60
N ILE A 563 48.14 21.07 -17.60
CA ILE A 563 47.17 21.10 -18.71
C ILE A 563 46.71 22.53 -18.98
N LYS A 564 46.33 23.28 -17.93
CA LYS A 564 45.84 24.65 -18.04
C LYS A 564 46.91 25.62 -18.56
N LEU A 565 48.16 25.46 -18.12
CA LEU A 565 49.27 26.33 -18.51
C LEU A 565 49.74 26.05 -19.94
N ALA A 566 50.19 24.82 -20.23
CA ALA A 566 50.74 24.46 -21.54
C ALA A 566 49.67 24.45 -22.64
N GLY A 567 48.46 23.96 -22.33
CA GLY A 567 47.31 24.00 -23.22
C GLY A 567 46.84 25.43 -23.49
N GLY A 568 46.79 26.28 -22.46
CA GLY A 568 46.43 27.69 -22.59
C GLY A 568 47.40 28.51 -23.45
N GLU A 569 48.70 28.19 -23.42
CA GLU A 569 49.68 28.84 -24.31
C GLU A 569 49.53 28.37 -25.76
N TYR A 570 49.27 27.08 -26.00
CA TYR A 570 48.94 26.58 -27.35
C TYR A 570 47.64 27.20 -27.88
N GLU A 571 46.58 27.31 -27.06
CA GLU A 571 45.34 27.99 -27.44
C GLU A 571 45.57 29.48 -27.76
N ALA A 572 46.35 30.19 -26.95
CA ALA A 572 46.69 31.59 -27.21
C ALA A 572 47.41 31.76 -28.56
N LYS A 573 48.41 30.91 -28.84
CA LYS A 573 49.15 30.95 -30.11
C LYS A 573 48.29 30.51 -31.30
N SER A 574 47.42 29.52 -31.11
CA SER A 574 46.47 29.05 -32.12
C SER A 574 45.51 30.16 -32.54
N ASN A 575 44.99 30.91 -31.57
CA ASN A 575 44.15 32.08 -31.82
C ASN A 575 44.90 33.24 -32.52
N GLU A 576 46.18 33.48 -32.21
CA GLU A 576 47.03 34.45 -32.93
C GLU A 576 47.17 34.09 -34.42
N VAL A 577 47.55 32.84 -34.72
CA VAL A 577 47.73 32.38 -36.10
C VAL A 577 46.41 32.39 -36.85
N LYS A 578 45.31 31.97 -36.21
CA LYS A 578 43.97 32.05 -36.78
C LYS A 578 43.58 33.50 -37.13
N ALA A 579 43.80 34.46 -36.23
CA ALA A 579 43.52 35.87 -36.49
C ALA A 579 44.35 36.44 -37.65
N ASN A 580 45.55 35.92 -37.90
CA ASN A 580 46.32 36.25 -39.10
C ASN A 580 45.72 35.63 -40.37
N ILE A 581 45.27 34.36 -40.35
CA ILE A 581 44.56 33.72 -41.48
C ILE A 581 43.26 34.45 -41.81
N ASP A 582 42.47 34.80 -40.80
CA ASP A 582 41.19 35.52 -40.93
C ASP A 582 41.34 36.98 -41.39
N SER A 583 42.59 37.48 -41.56
CA SER A 583 42.90 38.82 -42.08
C SER A 583 43.42 38.84 -43.53
N LEU A 584 43.56 37.67 -44.16
CA LEU A 584 43.86 37.52 -45.59
C LEU A 584 42.59 37.61 -46.44
N ASP A 585 42.69 38.21 -47.62
CA ASP A 585 41.59 38.22 -48.61
C ASP A 585 41.59 36.93 -49.44
N ASP A 586 42.77 36.39 -49.77
CA ASP A 586 42.96 35.03 -50.28
C ASP A 586 43.68 34.20 -49.20
N LYS A 587 42.95 33.26 -48.59
CA LYS A 587 43.45 32.36 -47.55
C LYS A 587 44.21 31.14 -48.08
N LYS A 588 44.22 30.91 -49.39
CA LYS A 588 44.86 29.74 -50.05
C LYS A 588 44.48 28.44 -49.34
N ASP A 589 45.46 27.59 -49.03
CA ASP A 589 45.31 26.34 -48.27
C ASP A 589 45.67 26.48 -46.78
N PHE A 590 45.81 27.72 -46.26
CA PHE A 590 46.23 27.94 -44.88
C PHE A 590 45.20 27.47 -43.85
N GLU A 591 43.90 27.53 -44.15
CA GLU A 591 42.87 26.98 -43.25
C GLU A 591 42.98 25.46 -43.10
N ASP A 592 43.29 24.73 -44.16
CA ASP A 592 43.44 23.27 -44.10
C ASP A 592 44.79 22.86 -43.49
N LYS A 593 45.85 23.65 -43.70
CA LYS A 593 47.11 23.50 -42.95
C LYS A 593 46.88 23.71 -41.45
N PHE A 594 46.15 24.76 -41.07
CA PHE A 594 45.84 25.08 -39.67
C PHE A 594 45.07 23.96 -38.96
N LYS A 595 44.11 23.30 -39.62
CA LYS A 595 43.39 22.12 -39.09
C LYS A 595 44.29 20.92 -38.77
N ASN A 596 45.48 20.84 -39.35
CA ASN A 596 46.43 19.72 -39.21
C ASN A 596 47.61 20.02 -38.28
N VAL A 597 47.70 21.23 -37.73
CA VAL A 597 48.73 21.66 -36.77
C VAL A 597 48.56 20.93 -35.42
N LYS A 598 49.68 20.52 -34.81
CA LYS A 598 49.70 19.74 -33.56
C LYS A 598 50.37 20.48 -32.40
N ASN A 599 51.21 21.47 -32.67
CA ASN A 599 52.03 22.16 -31.65
C ASN A 599 52.37 23.63 -32.01
N ILE A 600 53.02 24.34 -31.08
CA ILE A 600 53.43 25.75 -31.24
C ILE A 600 54.47 25.94 -32.36
N ALA A 601 55.42 25.03 -32.58
CA ALA A 601 56.39 25.14 -33.67
C ALA A 601 55.72 25.01 -35.06
N ASP A 602 54.77 24.09 -35.21
CA ASP A 602 53.92 23.97 -36.41
C ASP A 602 53.13 25.28 -36.64
N LEU A 603 52.52 25.84 -35.59
CA LEU A 603 51.81 27.12 -35.63
C LEU A 603 52.75 28.25 -36.08
N GLU A 604 53.97 28.31 -35.55
CA GLU A 604 54.95 29.30 -35.96
C GLU A 604 55.42 29.13 -37.40
N GLU A 605 55.67 27.92 -37.88
CA GLU A 605 56.08 27.70 -39.27
C GLU A 605 54.95 28.09 -40.25
N LEU A 606 53.71 27.84 -39.87
CA LEU A 606 52.53 28.30 -40.59
C LEU A 606 52.42 29.83 -40.56
N ASN A 607 52.60 30.48 -39.40
CA ASN A 607 52.60 31.93 -39.25
C ASN A 607 53.75 32.60 -40.04
N LYS A 608 54.93 31.97 -40.10
CA LYS A 608 56.08 32.40 -40.91
C LYS A 608 55.81 32.37 -42.42
N LYS A 609 54.78 31.62 -42.87
CA LYS A 609 54.29 31.62 -44.27
C LYS A 609 53.12 32.58 -44.48
N ILE A 610 52.24 32.73 -43.48
CA ILE A 610 51.12 33.69 -43.50
C ILE A 610 51.60 35.14 -43.44
N LEU A 611 52.60 35.48 -42.62
CA LEU A 611 53.03 36.87 -42.43
C LEU A 611 53.64 37.53 -43.69
N PRO A 612 54.46 36.84 -44.51
CA PRO A 612 54.86 37.34 -45.82
C PRO A 612 53.69 37.47 -46.79
N GLU A 613 52.78 36.49 -46.86
CA GLU A 613 51.58 36.57 -47.70
C GLU A 613 50.71 37.77 -47.30
N LYS A 614 50.48 37.97 -46.00
CA LYS A 614 49.77 39.11 -45.43
C LYS A 614 50.41 40.43 -45.85
N LYS A 615 51.74 40.55 -45.77
CA LYS A 615 52.46 41.74 -46.28
C LYS A 615 52.31 41.95 -47.79
N ILE A 616 52.27 40.88 -48.59
CA ILE A 616 52.04 40.96 -50.04
C ILE A 616 50.61 41.42 -50.33
N GLN A 617 49.61 40.85 -49.66
CA GLN A 617 48.20 41.24 -49.81
C GLN A 617 47.95 42.66 -49.26
N ASP A 618 48.57 43.06 -48.15
CA ASP A 618 48.51 44.42 -47.59
C ASP A 618 49.19 45.44 -48.51
N LEU A 619 50.34 45.12 -49.10
CA LEU A 619 50.99 45.96 -50.11
C LEU A 619 50.12 46.06 -51.37
N ALA A 620 49.55 44.95 -51.86
CA ALA A 620 48.66 44.97 -53.02
C ALA A 620 47.37 45.76 -52.75
N ARG A 621 46.80 45.68 -51.53
CA ARG A 621 45.69 46.52 -51.06
C ARG A 621 46.09 48.00 -51.07
N ALA A 622 47.25 48.34 -50.50
CA ALA A 622 47.75 49.72 -50.44
C ALA A 622 48.09 50.28 -51.83
N GLN A 623 48.75 49.51 -52.71
CA GLN A 623 49.01 49.86 -54.11
C GLN A 623 47.71 50.12 -54.87
N LYS A 624 46.73 49.20 -54.78
CA LYS A 624 45.42 49.33 -55.45
C LYS A 624 44.65 50.55 -54.95
N ARG A 625 44.63 50.80 -53.63
CA ARG A 625 43.99 51.98 -53.03
C ARG A 625 44.70 53.26 -53.45
N ALA A 626 46.01 53.35 -53.27
CA ALA A 626 46.81 54.51 -53.62
C ALA A 626 46.73 54.84 -55.12
N LYS A 627 46.81 53.84 -56.00
CA LYS A 627 46.59 54.03 -57.43
C LYS A 627 45.22 54.63 -57.72
N THR A 628 44.14 54.04 -57.19
CA THR A 628 42.77 54.53 -57.38
C THR A 628 42.60 55.97 -56.86
N ALA A 629 43.14 56.25 -55.67
CA ALA A 629 43.10 57.57 -55.05
C ALA A 629 43.87 58.62 -55.87
N VAL A 630 45.10 58.30 -56.30
CA VAL A 630 45.93 59.20 -57.12
C VAL A 630 45.30 59.41 -58.50
N GLU A 631 44.79 58.38 -59.16
CA GLU A 631 44.03 58.48 -60.41
C GLU A 631 42.81 59.40 -60.27
N SER A 632 42.15 59.41 -59.10
CA SER A 632 41.04 60.35 -58.84
C SER A 632 41.50 61.82 -58.72
N THR A 633 42.76 62.09 -58.37
CA THR A 633 43.28 63.47 -58.37
C THR A 633 43.62 64.02 -59.76
N ASN A 634 43.51 63.22 -60.83
CA ASN A 634 43.72 63.65 -62.21
C ASN A 634 42.87 64.88 -62.54
N GLY A 635 43.52 65.96 -62.96
CA GLY A 635 42.93 67.30 -63.17
C GLY A 635 43.25 68.32 -62.08
N SER A 636 43.86 67.91 -60.96
CA SER A 636 44.46 68.83 -59.98
C SER A 636 45.85 69.30 -60.40
N LYS A 637 46.39 70.33 -59.73
CA LYS A 637 47.80 70.72 -59.89
C LYS A 637 48.76 69.74 -59.20
N GLN A 638 48.23 68.96 -58.26
CA GLN A 638 48.94 67.99 -57.44
C GLN A 638 49.08 66.62 -58.13
N TYR A 639 48.30 66.34 -59.18
CA TYR A 639 48.24 65.03 -59.82
C TYR A 639 49.62 64.49 -60.22
N GLU A 640 50.42 65.26 -60.98
CA GLU A 640 51.76 64.82 -61.40
C GLU A 640 52.71 64.58 -60.22
N ALA A 641 52.57 65.36 -59.13
CA ALA A 641 53.37 65.17 -57.92
C ALA A 641 52.94 63.93 -57.11
N PHE A 642 51.64 63.63 -57.07
CA PHE A 642 51.12 62.40 -56.46
C PHE A 642 51.40 61.16 -57.33
N LEU A 643 51.29 61.26 -58.66
CA LEU A 643 51.62 60.20 -59.61
C LEU A 643 53.11 59.87 -59.57
N LYS A 644 53.97 60.90 -59.47
CA LYS A 644 55.39 60.70 -59.21
C LYS A 644 55.61 60.02 -57.84
N ARG A 645 54.99 60.50 -56.76
CA ARG A 645 55.11 59.86 -55.42
C ARG A 645 54.60 58.42 -55.38
N LEU A 646 53.58 58.08 -56.18
CA LEU A 646 53.05 56.72 -56.33
C LEU A 646 54.13 55.81 -56.93
N ASN A 647 54.76 56.24 -58.02
CA ASN A 647 55.85 55.52 -58.67
C ASN A 647 57.09 55.41 -57.75
N ASP A 648 57.52 56.52 -57.16
CA ASP A 648 58.71 56.62 -56.29
C ASP A 648 58.57 55.82 -54.97
N ASN A 649 57.34 55.39 -54.59
CA ASN A 649 57.06 54.67 -53.34
C ASN A 649 56.18 53.43 -53.53
N ASN A 650 56.11 52.87 -54.74
CA ASN A 650 55.22 51.75 -55.10
C ASN A 650 55.42 50.46 -54.26
N GLU A 651 56.50 50.36 -53.49
CA GLU A 651 56.82 49.20 -52.64
C GLU A 651 56.67 49.47 -51.13
N LYS A 652 56.20 50.67 -50.73
CA LYS A 652 56.14 51.11 -49.33
C LYS A 652 54.69 51.27 -48.85
N THR A 653 54.14 50.23 -48.23
CA THR A 653 52.74 50.17 -47.75
C THR A 653 52.28 51.41 -46.97
N ASP A 654 53.11 51.95 -46.07
CA ASP A 654 52.73 53.10 -45.23
C ASP A 654 52.72 54.42 -46.00
N GLU A 655 53.73 54.69 -46.84
CA GLU A 655 53.73 55.87 -47.72
C GLU A 655 52.64 55.76 -48.81
N LEU A 656 52.28 54.56 -49.26
CA LEU A 656 51.14 54.33 -50.15
C LEU A 656 49.80 54.62 -49.45
N ASN A 657 49.58 54.13 -48.23
CA ASN A 657 48.35 54.41 -47.46
C ASN A 657 48.22 55.91 -47.09
N LYS A 658 49.35 56.55 -46.80
CA LYS A 658 49.43 58.00 -46.56
C LYS A 658 49.17 58.80 -47.83
N LEU A 659 49.81 58.44 -48.95
CA LEU A 659 49.56 59.03 -50.27
C LEU A 659 48.11 58.84 -50.72
N ALA A 660 47.53 57.65 -50.50
CA ALA A 660 46.12 57.38 -50.74
C ALA A 660 45.22 58.33 -49.95
N SER A 661 45.49 58.51 -48.65
CA SER A 661 44.72 59.41 -47.79
C SER A 661 44.88 60.89 -48.18
N GLU A 662 46.09 61.32 -48.54
CA GLU A 662 46.37 62.67 -49.05
C GLU A 662 45.66 62.94 -50.39
N ALA A 663 45.64 61.96 -51.29
CA ALA A 663 44.98 62.04 -52.59
C ALA A 663 43.44 61.95 -52.49
N GLU A 664 42.91 61.06 -51.65
CA GLU A 664 41.48 60.97 -51.30
C GLU A 664 40.97 62.30 -50.75
N ASN A 665 41.73 62.95 -49.86
CA ASN A 665 41.37 64.27 -49.33
C ASN A 665 41.33 65.34 -50.44
N VAL A 666 42.34 65.41 -51.31
CA VAL A 666 42.35 66.37 -52.44
C VAL A 666 41.21 66.10 -53.43
N TYR A 667 40.84 64.83 -53.65
CA TYR A 667 39.66 64.46 -54.44
C TYR A 667 38.36 64.91 -53.77
N ASN A 668 38.20 64.63 -52.47
CA ASN A 668 37.01 64.97 -51.70
C ASN A 668 36.82 66.49 -51.56
N ASP A 669 37.89 67.26 -51.35
CA ASP A 669 37.86 68.73 -51.31
C ASP A 669 37.34 69.33 -52.63
N GLU A 670 37.78 68.80 -53.77
CA GLU A 670 37.29 69.27 -55.07
C GLU A 670 35.87 68.77 -55.34
N LYS A 671 35.53 67.53 -54.95
CA LYS A 671 34.17 66.99 -55.03
C LYS A 671 33.19 67.85 -54.24
N GLN A 672 33.58 68.28 -53.03
CA GLN A 672 32.76 69.15 -52.20
C GLN A 672 32.49 70.49 -52.89
N LYS A 673 33.48 71.11 -53.56
CA LYS A 673 33.24 72.34 -54.35
C LYS A 673 32.22 72.14 -55.48
N VAL A 674 32.16 70.94 -56.08
CA VAL A 674 31.10 70.61 -57.05
C VAL A 674 29.75 70.46 -56.35
N VAL A 675 29.70 69.84 -55.16
CA VAL A 675 28.48 69.75 -54.33
C VAL A 675 27.98 71.13 -53.92
N ASP A 676 28.85 72.02 -53.42
CA ASP A 676 28.53 73.39 -52.98
C ASP A 676 27.94 74.26 -54.10
N VAL A 677 28.23 73.93 -55.36
CA VAL A 677 27.68 74.61 -56.55
C VAL A 677 26.47 73.88 -57.09
N PHE A 678 26.47 72.55 -57.12
CA PHE A 678 25.28 71.71 -57.38
C PHE A 678 24.11 72.05 -56.44
N GLU A 679 24.37 72.38 -55.18
CA GLU A 679 23.33 72.76 -54.23
C GLU A 679 22.60 74.05 -54.60
N LYS A 680 23.20 74.89 -55.44
CA LYS A 680 22.64 76.16 -55.95
C LYS A 680 21.81 75.98 -57.23
N LEU A 681 21.75 74.79 -57.82
CA LEU A 681 20.79 74.47 -58.89
C LEU A 681 19.37 74.36 -58.34
N LEU A 682 18.38 74.80 -59.12
CA LEU A 682 16.96 74.60 -58.81
C LEU A 682 16.48 73.19 -59.20
N ASP A 683 16.92 72.67 -60.36
CA ASP A 683 16.74 71.25 -60.73
C ASP A 683 18.06 70.49 -60.55
N LYS A 684 18.02 69.47 -59.69
CA LYS A 684 19.17 68.65 -59.27
C LYS A 684 19.16 67.25 -59.89
N LYS A 685 18.10 66.88 -60.64
CA LYS A 685 17.72 65.48 -60.91
C LYS A 685 18.68 64.69 -61.80
N GLN A 686 19.56 65.33 -62.57
CA GLN A 686 20.54 64.68 -63.46
C GLN A 686 22.00 64.79 -63.00
N TYR A 687 22.30 65.58 -61.96
CA TYR A 687 23.70 65.92 -61.62
C TYR A 687 24.26 65.14 -60.43
N ARG A 688 23.43 64.68 -59.48
CA ARG A 688 23.93 63.94 -58.30
C ARG A 688 24.61 62.63 -58.70
N ASP A 689 23.97 61.83 -59.55
CA ASP A 689 24.53 60.61 -60.12
C ASP A 689 25.85 60.86 -60.86
N LYS A 690 25.97 61.96 -61.61
CA LYS A 690 27.22 62.33 -62.30
C LYS A 690 28.34 62.66 -61.31
N ILE A 691 28.04 63.34 -60.20
CA ILE A 691 29.00 63.71 -59.15
C ILE A 691 29.45 62.48 -58.35
N ASP A 692 28.54 61.57 -58.03
CA ASP A 692 28.87 60.35 -57.26
C ASP A 692 29.50 59.25 -58.12
N LYS A 693 29.29 59.26 -59.45
CA LYS A 693 30.02 58.43 -60.44
C LYS A 693 31.23 59.12 -61.05
N ALA A 694 31.58 60.33 -60.62
CA ALA A 694 32.82 60.97 -61.05
C ALA A 694 34.01 60.13 -60.56
N ILE A 695 34.94 59.83 -61.47
CA ILE A 695 36.14 59.04 -61.15
C ILE A 695 37.36 59.91 -60.88
N ASN A 696 37.35 61.19 -61.27
CA ASN A 696 38.48 62.10 -61.07
C ASN A 696 38.13 63.60 -61.08
N ILE A 697 39.10 64.43 -60.67
CA ILE A 697 38.99 65.90 -60.60
C ILE A 697 38.71 66.54 -61.98
N THR A 698 39.22 66.00 -63.08
CA THR A 698 38.88 66.47 -64.44
C THR A 698 37.38 66.34 -64.71
N SER A 699 36.79 65.20 -64.35
CA SER A 699 35.35 64.96 -64.43
C SER A 699 34.57 65.92 -63.52
N LEU A 700 35.02 66.10 -62.27
CA LEU A 700 34.44 67.04 -61.33
C LEU A 700 34.49 68.50 -61.81
N LYS A 701 35.58 68.93 -62.45
CA LYS A 701 35.72 70.28 -63.02
C LYS A 701 34.83 70.50 -64.24
N ALA A 702 34.72 69.50 -65.11
CA ALA A 702 33.76 69.54 -66.21
C ALA A 702 32.32 69.71 -65.67
N LEU A 703 31.95 68.94 -64.63
CA LEU A 703 30.66 69.09 -63.94
C LEU A 703 30.51 70.45 -63.27
N PHE A 704 31.54 70.97 -62.59
CA PHE A 704 31.53 72.31 -61.99
C PHE A 704 31.22 73.38 -63.03
N THR A 705 31.82 73.30 -64.23
CA THR A 705 31.56 74.23 -65.34
C THR A 705 30.18 74.02 -65.96
N GLU A 706 29.74 72.78 -66.21
CA GLU A 706 28.40 72.43 -66.71
C GLU A 706 27.31 73.01 -65.80
N ILE A 707 27.44 72.74 -64.49
CA ILE A 707 26.54 73.20 -63.42
C ILE A 707 26.59 74.74 -63.29
N SER A 708 27.78 75.36 -63.26
CA SER A 708 27.91 76.82 -63.14
C SER A 708 27.32 77.56 -64.35
N ALA A 709 27.48 77.02 -65.55
CA ALA A 709 26.86 77.54 -66.76
C ALA A 709 25.33 77.38 -66.71
N GLU A 710 24.81 76.26 -66.21
CA GLU A 710 23.36 76.05 -66.07
C GLU A 710 22.73 76.94 -64.99
N ILE A 711 23.40 77.14 -63.84
CA ILE A 711 23.02 78.16 -62.84
C ILE A 711 22.99 79.55 -63.48
N SER A 712 23.98 79.89 -64.30
CA SER A 712 24.02 81.18 -65.01
C SER A 712 22.87 81.34 -66.02
N LYS A 713 22.39 80.25 -66.65
CA LYS A 713 21.17 80.26 -67.49
C LYS A 713 19.90 80.41 -66.64
N GLN A 714 19.82 79.73 -65.49
CA GLN A 714 18.68 79.80 -64.57
C GLN A 714 18.55 81.21 -63.97
N GLN A 715 19.66 81.82 -63.53
CA GLN A 715 19.69 83.20 -63.02
C GLN A 715 19.33 84.24 -64.11
N LYS A 716 19.77 84.06 -65.36
CA LYS A 716 19.33 84.88 -66.49
C LYS A 716 17.84 84.74 -66.87
N LYS A 717 17.11 83.79 -66.26
CA LYS A 717 15.67 83.58 -66.45
C LYS A 717 14.81 84.04 -65.25
N GLN A 718 15.38 84.63 -64.20
CA GLN A 718 14.62 85.12 -63.04
C GLN A 718 14.60 86.66 -62.94
N PRO A 719 13.42 87.29 -62.68
CA PRO A 719 13.33 88.74 -62.46
C PRO A 719 13.81 89.15 -61.06
N LYS A 720 14.22 90.41 -60.91
CA LYS A 720 14.77 90.95 -59.65
C LYS A 720 13.75 90.92 -58.49
N PRO A 721 14.14 90.46 -57.28
CA PRO A 721 13.31 90.59 -56.07
C PRO A 721 13.36 92.00 -55.48
N LYS A 722 12.42 92.31 -54.57
CA LYS A 722 12.41 93.52 -53.73
C LYS A 722 12.82 93.19 -52.29
N THR A 723 13.46 94.16 -51.64
CA THR A 723 13.59 94.36 -50.19
C THR A 723 12.22 94.55 -49.52
N SER A 724 11.99 94.37 -48.20
CA SER A 724 12.79 93.97 -47.01
C SER A 724 11.80 93.30 -46.00
N ASP A 725 12.07 92.87 -44.76
CA ASP A 725 12.91 93.44 -43.70
C ASP A 725 13.27 92.49 -42.53
N LYS A 726 14.08 93.01 -41.60
CA LYS A 726 14.77 92.34 -40.47
C LYS A 726 13.93 91.44 -39.55
N LYS A 727 14.61 90.41 -39.00
CA LYS A 727 14.84 90.30 -37.54
C LYS A 727 16.23 89.73 -37.24
N GLU A 728 16.89 90.24 -36.21
CA GLU A 728 18.26 89.87 -35.82
C GLU A 728 18.29 88.63 -34.91
N ASN A 729 19.43 87.93 -34.87
CA ASN A 729 19.75 86.96 -33.83
C ASN A 729 21.27 86.96 -33.57
N GLU A 730 21.66 87.44 -32.39
CA GLU A 730 23.02 87.32 -31.83
C GLU A 730 23.01 86.22 -30.73
N ASN A 731 24.11 85.62 -30.26
CA ASN A 731 25.55 85.82 -30.49
C ASN A 731 26.38 84.54 -30.17
N LYS A 732 27.68 84.54 -30.53
CA LYS A 732 28.83 83.80 -29.94
C LYS A 732 28.98 82.26 -30.09
N THR A 733 29.98 81.86 -30.90
CA THR A 733 31.27 81.19 -30.54
C THR A 733 31.43 80.49 -29.16
N ASN A 734 32.25 79.43 -28.95
CA ASN A 734 33.51 79.09 -29.65
C ASN A 734 33.97 77.59 -29.54
N VAL A 735 34.70 77.18 -30.58
CA VAL A 735 35.79 76.17 -30.73
C VAL A 735 36.41 75.48 -29.49
N ALA A 736 36.44 74.12 -29.48
CA ALA A 736 37.55 73.21 -29.10
C ALA A 736 37.16 71.72 -29.41
N ALA A 737 37.97 70.69 -29.73
CA ALA A 737 39.43 70.42 -29.92
C ALA A 737 40.23 69.85 -28.72
N ILE A 738 41.07 68.78 -28.73
CA ILE A 738 41.40 67.57 -29.57
C ILE A 738 41.97 66.47 -28.57
N VAL A 739 42.19 65.20 -28.99
CA VAL A 739 43.24 64.20 -28.55
C VAL A 739 42.76 62.85 -27.94
N THR A 740 43.27 61.74 -28.50
CA THR A 740 43.26 60.31 -28.06
C THR A 740 44.67 59.84 -27.66
N PRO A 741 44.91 58.79 -26.80
CA PRO A 741 45.12 57.41 -27.32
C PRO A 741 44.91 56.19 -26.35
N LEU A 742 45.16 54.98 -26.90
CA LEU A 742 45.28 53.57 -26.41
C LEU A 742 46.12 53.29 -25.12
N VAL A 743 46.14 52.11 -24.44
CA VAL A 743 45.55 50.74 -24.64
C VAL A 743 44.77 50.25 -23.35
N LEU A 744 44.88 49.10 -22.61
CA LEU A 744 45.66 47.82 -22.63
C LEU A 744 44.99 46.61 -21.87
N ILE A 745 44.90 45.44 -22.54
CA ILE A 745 44.94 43.97 -22.23
C ILE A 745 45.25 43.48 -20.76
N PRO A 746 44.92 42.22 -20.26
CA PRO A 746 43.79 41.25 -20.39
C PRO A 746 43.23 40.67 -19.03
N THR A 747 42.22 39.74 -19.05
CA THR A 747 42.28 38.42 -18.32
C THR A 747 41.12 37.41 -18.60
N ILE A 748 41.49 36.22 -19.09
CA ILE A 748 41.08 34.83 -18.72
C ILE A 748 39.63 34.48 -18.24
N ALA A 749 38.93 33.74 -19.11
CA ALA A 749 38.17 32.47 -18.93
C ALA A 749 36.97 32.24 -17.95
N ALA A 750 35.89 31.70 -18.56
CA ALA A 750 35.08 30.53 -18.16
C ALA A 750 33.94 30.60 -17.09
N ALA A 751 32.86 29.89 -17.45
CA ALA A 751 31.69 29.46 -16.65
C ALA A 751 30.75 30.56 -16.06
N GLY A 752 29.43 30.35 -16.02
CA GLY A 752 28.70 29.16 -16.48
C GLY A 752 27.16 29.24 -16.36
N PHE A 753 26.54 28.07 -16.42
CA PHE A 753 25.10 27.80 -16.47
C PHE A 753 24.20 28.57 -15.48
N GLY A 754 23.01 28.94 -15.96
CA GLY A 754 21.78 28.43 -15.34
C GLY A 754 21.41 28.95 -13.95
N ILE A 755 21.37 30.28 -13.77
CA ILE A 755 20.73 30.90 -12.59
C ILE A 755 19.21 30.71 -12.65
N TRP A 756 18.74 29.51 -12.29
CA TRP A 756 17.31 29.16 -12.18
C TRP A 756 16.94 28.55 -10.82
N TYR A 757 17.90 27.97 -10.09
CA TYR A 757 17.64 27.34 -8.78
C TYR A 757 17.82 28.28 -7.57
N ALA A 758 18.31 29.51 -7.78
CA ALA A 758 18.66 30.46 -6.72
C ALA A 758 17.57 31.50 -6.35
N LEU A 759 16.35 31.38 -6.91
CA LEU A 759 15.22 32.28 -6.62
C LEU A 759 14.12 31.66 -5.74
N LYS A 760 14.41 30.54 -5.07
CA LYS A 760 13.57 30.04 -3.97
C LYS A 760 14.17 30.48 -2.63
N HIS A 761 13.38 31.23 -1.86
CA HIS A 761 13.67 31.80 -0.52
C HIS A 761 14.64 33.00 -0.45
N ARG A 762 14.11 34.23 -0.43
CA ARG A 762 13.97 35.00 0.83
C ARG A 762 13.23 36.34 0.68
N LYS A 763 12.65 36.78 1.81
CA LYS A 763 11.98 38.07 2.13
C LYS A 763 10.53 38.21 1.65
N LYS A 764 9.65 38.92 2.38
CA LYS A 764 9.53 39.24 3.83
C LYS A 764 8.26 40.09 4.00
N SER A 765 7.50 39.92 5.09
CA SER A 765 6.26 40.67 5.38
C SER A 765 5.12 40.42 4.36
N ASP A 766 3.84 40.41 4.76
CA ASP A 766 3.26 40.49 6.10
C ASP A 766 2.52 39.20 6.48
#